data_AF-A0A653MV44-F1
#
_entry.id   AF-A0A653MV44-F1
#
_cell.length_a   1.000
_cell.length_b   1.000
_cell.length_c   1.000
_cell.angle_alpha   90.00
_cell.angle_beta   90.00
_cell.angle_gamma   90.00
#
_symmetry.space_group_name_H-M   'P 1'
#
loop_
_entity.id
_entity.type
_entity.pdbx_description
1 polymer ?
#
loop_
_entity_poly.entity_id
_entity_poly.type
_entity_poly.pdbx_seq_one_letter_code
_entity_poly.pdbx_strand_id
1 'polypeptide(L)'
;MSTYTDRKVHRPFADKLGTGSPLSGHAVRFSVIGDAGGIAAQRAAHFSIYGDNPAIAKISAFPDDAWDPSSPEVGAKYGISWITMADLHHTARGTDPIAAVVCVDGVVFLNITLSSTLKHISRQDGEDLNGVTVMIMALLNHFPSLREMCWADDVTRAGRDKADWTQITTKCKHRDIALVFGGQRYDQRNPGDELALGALGLVGGNDDPNRRRKLTGKRLMKCKLGGAAISEMQMPHGWHQKKDRHGRPVNEGDRGLIPEANPAMIPVFGALYDAGAAGESYQVIAERMVAFEADGRLRRRDHTNLDNTYAQTVDDPLARYDAAKSFFVRSSFRPRIAPSEQDIARYLAGEDPADVFDADTRLYIAKVELLRTGRYFRRLRNDIRGRNIVLDGIPATYRDDRDEYGWFDILSAPWAWPTDDAGREVPRFGLSDDTCRKVAARLLGELRAPKAATGGQAHRTSTRRVLRGFTNWTVQPAEAGSKYDDEPTQWGVEARNNLSGRANFILLFRRESAGAGPRTGRGWSYFGPGESKPAHIAATGSLAELAASVATHLDRAVRSLADLGSISTLTELPAEEQTYDQTATWEHRIDLKRTELTQLEAEAKGHRTMAALAAGAGDDDEAKAYAAQASEVRTRVRDVEAEIARIAAKVQAHRDQQRASTAHDDQADVSVAAYLVAGLEGSARRNGEAPARLGRLCDETFTDWRLRPDGEDLAWTCAALLPLSSGGHARLPLAGTIRNVRTRTGKTLANAETVVRYVFEEGRDLTEVADLLQVTRKTLLIKRVMPWLVSEGVTARGAKCALVDHPVPAVRQELHRWLTRDPGATTATTSSAYLDRLRATYEDPDLAWGDSAVPDDTTWIAEALRLLAVDTETRKHGLPVLDVALALGRSEAEVRELVKPQKRSGGFTRPCYLAYANKAKTHVKAIGCPHGRCKGRRFASHVVLLPEVAASGYGVVCIHCRRTPATHEAWPRTQFPTTYLESWTNRGPGGSLRTEAQTVPTSRPA
;
A
#
# COMPACT_ATOMS: atom_id res chain seq x y z
N MET A 1 -16.26 -27.08 43.65
CA MET A 1 -16.08 -28.26 42.78
C MET A 1 -14.61 -28.36 42.41
N SER A 2 -14.00 -29.55 42.47
CA SER A 2 -12.58 -29.74 42.09
C SER A 2 -12.36 -29.40 40.61
N THR A 3 -11.32 -28.63 40.29
CA THR A 3 -10.93 -28.25 38.91
C THR A 3 -10.56 -29.46 38.04
N TYR A 4 -10.25 -30.60 38.66
CA TYR A 4 -9.89 -31.85 38.02
C TYR A 4 -10.84 -32.99 38.39
N THR A 5 -10.92 -33.99 37.50
CA THR A 5 -11.49 -35.31 37.76
C THR A 5 -10.60 -36.12 38.71
N ASP A 6 -11.12 -37.22 39.26
CA ASP A 6 -10.34 -38.14 40.12
C ASP A 6 -9.15 -38.79 39.38
N ARG A 7 -9.21 -38.78 38.03
CA ARG A 7 -8.13 -39.23 37.15
C ARG A 7 -7.14 -38.12 36.79
N LYS A 8 -7.19 -36.98 37.49
CA LYS A 8 -6.32 -35.80 37.27
C LYS A 8 -6.43 -35.18 35.87
N VAL A 9 -7.59 -35.34 35.21
CA VAL A 9 -7.91 -34.67 33.94
C VAL A 9 -8.70 -33.38 34.21
N HIS A 10 -8.34 -32.28 33.55
CA HIS A 10 -9.04 -31.01 33.68
C HIS A 10 -10.50 -31.16 33.20
N ARG A 11 -11.47 -30.70 34.01
CA ARG A 11 -12.90 -31.00 33.77
C ARG A 11 -13.40 -30.58 32.38
N PRO A 12 -13.15 -29.34 31.88
CA PRO A 12 -13.56 -28.94 30.54
C PRO A 12 -13.08 -29.86 29.42
N PHE A 13 -11.86 -30.40 29.54
CA PHE A 13 -11.36 -31.38 28.57
C PHE A 13 -12.01 -32.76 28.75
N ALA A 14 -12.19 -33.22 29.99
CA ALA A 14 -12.88 -34.47 30.28
C ALA A 14 -14.32 -34.49 29.74
N ASP A 15 -15.03 -33.37 29.85
CA ASP A 15 -16.39 -33.22 29.34
C ASP A 15 -16.45 -33.37 27.81
N LYS A 16 -15.44 -32.84 27.10
CA LYS A 16 -15.32 -32.94 25.63
C LYS A 16 -14.92 -34.34 25.14
N LEU A 17 -14.23 -35.12 25.97
CA LEU A 17 -13.91 -36.53 25.66
C LEU A 17 -15.13 -37.45 25.83
N GLY A 18 -16.06 -37.09 26.71
CA GLY A 18 -17.26 -37.90 27.01
C GLY A 18 -16.96 -39.14 27.87
N THR A 19 -17.94 -40.03 28.01
CA THR A 19 -17.88 -41.21 28.91
C THR A 19 -17.67 -42.54 28.18
N GLY A 20 -17.30 -42.51 26.90
CA GLY A 20 -17.04 -43.71 26.10
C GLY A 20 -15.92 -44.60 26.65
N SER A 21 -15.81 -45.82 26.13
CA SER A 21 -14.75 -46.77 26.49
C SER A 21 -13.97 -47.25 25.26
N PRO A 22 -13.27 -46.34 24.55
CA PRO A 22 -12.50 -46.68 23.36
C PRO A 22 -11.33 -47.61 23.72
N LEU A 23 -11.04 -48.56 22.83
CA LEU A 23 -9.91 -49.47 22.91
C LEU A 23 -8.68 -48.91 22.18
N SER A 24 -8.87 -48.10 21.16
CA SER A 24 -7.78 -47.48 20.40
C SER A 24 -7.94 -45.97 20.28
N GLY A 25 -6.83 -45.25 20.42
CA GLY A 25 -6.75 -43.81 20.26
C GLY A 25 -5.96 -43.44 19.01
N HIS A 26 -6.54 -42.66 18.12
CA HIS A 26 -5.92 -42.27 16.85
C HIS A 26 -5.65 -40.77 16.87
N ALA A 27 -4.41 -40.37 16.64
CA ALA A 27 -4.01 -38.96 16.67
C ALA A 27 -3.36 -38.56 15.35
N VAL A 28 -3.96 -37.57 14.69
CA VAL A 28 -3.46 -36.97 13.45
C VAL A 28 -3.04 -35.54 13.71
N ARG A 29 -1.88 -35.13 13.18
CA ARG A 29 -1.38 -33.75 13.29
C ARG A 29 -1.35 -33.08 11.92
N PHE A 30 -1.81 -31.83 11.83
CA PHE A 30 -1.90 -31.08 10.57
C PHE A 30 -1.38 -29.64 10.63
N SER A 31 -1.11 -29.01 9.48
CA SER A 31 -0.49 -27.68 9.36
C SER A 31 -1.30 -26.50 9.96
N VAL A 32 -0.72 -25.29 9.97
CA VAL A 32 -1.22 -24.08 10.65
C VAL A 32 -2.68 -23.76 10.32
N ILE A 33 -3.42 -23.21 11.29
CA ILE A 33 -4.79 -22.71 11.14
C ILE A 33 -4.91 -21.81 9.89
N GLY A 34 -5.76 -22.19 8.92
CA GLY A 34 -6.03 -21.43 7.70
C GLY A 34 -5.72 -22.14 6.37
N ASP A 35 -5.12 -23.33 6.40
CA ASP A 35 -4.80 -24.13 5.20
C ASP A 35 -5.71 -25.37 5.11
N ALA A 36 -6.99 -25.19 4.77
CA ALA A 36 -7.98 -26.27 4.72
C ALA A 36 -7.58 -27.44 3.78
N GLY A 37 -6.86 -27.13 2.69
CA GLY A 37 -6.40 -28.12 1.71
C GLY A 37 -5.34 -29.08 2.28
N GLY A 38 -4.43 -28.58 3.12
CA GLY A 38 -3.42 -29.42 3.79
C GLY A 38 -4.01 -30.34 4.88
N ILE A 39 -5.12 -29.95 5.51
CA ILE A 39 -5.77 -30.73 6.57
C ILE A 39 -6.46 -31.98 6.00
N ALA A 40 -7.17 -31.84 4.88
CA ALA A 40 -7.86 -32.95 4.23
C ALA A 40 -6.88 -34.03 3.74
N ALA A 41 -5.77 -33.62 3.10
CA ALA A 41 -4.76 -34.54 2.58
C ALA A 41 -4.09 -35.40 3.67
N GLN A 42 -3.87 -34.86 4.88
CA GLN A 42 -3.21 -35.59 5.97
C GLN A 42 -4.19 -36.47 6.76
N ARG A 43 -5.47 -36.09 6.88
CA ARG A 43 -6.52 -37.02 7.33
C ARG A 43 -6.63 -38.21 6.37
N ALA A 44 -6.63 -37.95 5.06
CA ALA A 44 -6.66 -38.99 4.04
C ALA A 44 -5.47 -39.95 4.16
N ALA A 45 -4.27 -39.46 4.47
CA ALA A 45 -3.11 -40.32 4.71
C ALA A 45 -3.31 -41.25 5.93
N HIS A 46 -3.83 -40.74 7.05
CA HIS A 46 -4.13 -41.57 8.22
C HIS A 46 -5.23 -42.60 7.94
N PHE A 47 -6.29 -42.18 7.25
CA PHE A 47 -7.38 -43.07 6.84
C PHE A 47 -6.94 -44.12 5.84
N SER A 48 -5.96 -43.82 4.98
CA SER A 48 -5.36 -44.81 4.07
C SER A 48 -4.58 -45.90 4.80
N ILE A 49 -3.99 -45.61 5.95
CA ILE A 49 -3.19 -46.58 6.72
C ILE A 49 -4.11 -47.45 7.60
N TYR A 50 -5.13 -46.83 8.21
CA TYR A 50 -5.99 -47.49 9.19
C TYR A 50 -7.42 -47.75 8.69
N GLY A 51 -7.63 -47.69 7.37
CA GLY A 51 -8.95 -47.77 6.73
C GLY A 51 -9.69 -49.09 6.94
N ASP A 52 -8.95 -50.17 7.23
CA ASP A 52 -9.51 -51.48 7.55
C ASP A 52 -10.24 -51.51 8.90
N ASN A 53 -10.03 -50.51 9.78
CA ASN A 53 -10.77 -50.39 11.03
C ASN A 53 -12.19 -49.84 10.75
N PRO A 54 -13.28 -50.58 11.08
CA PRO A 54 -14.65 -50.16 10.78
C PRO A 54 -15.05 -48.78 11.36
N ALA A 55 -14.50 -48.40 12.51
CA ALA A 55 -14.76 -47.11 13.12
C ALA A 55 -14.02 -45.98 12.38
N ILE A 56 -12.78 -46.22 11.92
CA ILE A 56 -12.04 -45.27 11.09
C ILE A 56 -12.70 -45.11 9.72
N ALA A 57 -13.20 -46.20 9.12
CA ALA A 57 -13.98 -46.14 7.88
C ALA A 57 -15.24 -45.26 8.03
N LYS A 58 -15.99 -45.41 9.14
CA LYS A 58 -17.14 -44.53 9.45
C LYS A 58 -16.73 -43.06 9.60
N ILE A 59 -15.64 -42.78 10.32
CA ILE A 59 -15.13 -41.42 10.52
C ILE A 59 -14.66 -40.80 9.19
N SER A 60 -14.04 -41.60 8.31
CA SER A 60 -13.56 -41.14 7.00
C SER A 60 -14.68 -40.74 6.04
N ALA A 61 -15.91 -41.20 6.28
CA ALA A 61 -17.09 -40.84 5.50
C ALA A 61 -17.72 -39.51 5.95
N PHE A 62 -17.22 -38.87 7.02
CA PHE A 62 -17.70 -37.55 7.44
C PHE A 62 -17.29 -36.49 6.41
N PRO A 63 -18.18 -35.56 6.06
CA PRO A 63 -17.85 -34.52 5.09
C PRO A 63 -16.78 -33.57 5.64
N ASP A 64 -15.97 -32.97 4.76
CA ASP A 64 -14.83 -32.14 5.16
C ASP A 64 -15.23 -30.89 5.96
N ASP A 65 -16.44 -30.38 5.73
CA ASP A 65 -17.05 -29.26 6.48
C ASP A 65 -17.34 -29.60 7.95
N ALA A 66 -17.57 -30.87 8.29
CA ALA A 66 -17.70 -31.33 9.68
C ALA A 66 -16.40 -31.14 10.48
N TRP A 67 -15.26 -30.99 9.79
CA TRP A 67 -13.96 -30.74 10.38
C TRP A 67 -13.52 -29.26 10.27
N ASP A 68 -14.42 -28.35 9.92
CA ASP A 68 -14.14 -26.91 9.89
C ASP A 68 -14.41 -26.25 11.26
N PRO A 69 -13.38 -25.67 11.93
CA PRO A 69 -13.56 -24.99 13.22
C PRO A 69 -14.42 -23.73 13.14
N SER A 70 -14.66 -23.17 11.95
CA SER A 70 -15.56 -22.02 11.73
C SER A 70 -17.04 -22.41 11.66
N SER A 71 -17.34 -23.71 11.54
CA SER A 71 -18.70 -24.27 11.52
C SER A 71 -18.85 -25.42 12.53
N PRO A 72 -18.60 -25.18 13.84
CA PRO A 72 -18.61 -26.23 14.86
C PRO A 72 -19.95 -26.97 14.98
N GLU A 73 -21.06 -26.32 14.62
CA GLU A 73 -22.40 -26.90 14.59
C GLU A 73 -22.57 -28.02 13.55
N VAL A 74 -21.79 -28.01 12.47
CA VAL A 74 -21.80 -29.08 11.46
C VAL A 74 -21.12 -30.33 12.04
N GLY A 75 -19.94 -30.16 12.62
CA GLY A 75 -19.20 -31.24 13.28
C GLY A 75 -19.97 -31.87 14.45
N ALA A 76 -20.70 -31.06 15.21
CA ALA A 76 -21.49 -31.53 16.35
C ALA A 76 -22.53 -32.60 15.94
N LYS A 77 -23.09 -32.55 14.72
CA LYS A 77 -24.03 -33.58 14.20
C LYS A 77 -23.40 -34.96 14.07
N TYR A 78 -22.08 -35.01 13.93
CA TYR A 78 -21.28 -36.23 13.84
C TYR A 78 -20.58 -36.57 15.17
N GLY A 79 -20.91 -35.86 16.26
CA GLY A 79 -20.30 -36.06 17.57
C GLY A 79 -18.90 -35.45 17.73
N ILE A 80 -18.48 -34.57 16.81
CA ILE A 80 -17.19 -33.90 16.88
C ILE A 80 -17.25 -32.75 17.90
N SER A 81 -16.31 -32.76 18.86
CA SER A 81 -16.12 -31.70 19.84
C SER A 81 -14.81 -30.95 19.61
N TRP A 82 -14.85 -29.63 19.59
CA TRP A 82 -13.67 -28.79 19.42
C TRP A 82 -12.99 -28.47 20.75
N ILE A 83 -11.69 -28.68 20.84
CA ILE A 83 -10.83 -28.44 22.00
C ILE A 83 -10.06 -27.15 21.78
N THR A 84 -10.00 -26.30 22.80
CA THR A 84 -9.22 -25.06 22.88
C THR A 84 -8.08 -25.20 23.90
N MET A 85 -7.16 -24.24 23.95
CA MET A 85 -6.07 -24.28 24.95
C MET A 85 -6.60 -24.22 26.39
N ALA A 86 -7.61 -23.38 26.64
CA ALA A 86 -8.21 -23.23 27.97
C ALA A 86 -8.86 -24.53 28.48
N ASP A 87 -9.26 -25.43 27.57
CA ASP A 87 -9.84 -26.71 27.96
C ASP A 87 -8.78 -27.66 28.52
N LEU A 88 -7.54 -27.61 28.04
CA LEU A 88 -6.50 -28.57 28.40
C LEU A 88 -6.00 -28.42 29.84
N HIS A 89 -5.93 -27.19 30.36
CA HIS A 89 -5.37 -26.90 31.68
C HIS A 89 -5.85 -25.55 32.23
N HIS A 90 -6.04 -25.46 33.54
CA HIS A 90 -6.57 -24.25 34.20
C HIS A 90 -5.67 -23.01 34.09
N THR A 91 -4.37 -23.18 33.85
CA THR A 91 -3.41 -22.07 33.63
C THR A 91 -3.31 -21.64 32.18
N ALA A 92 -3.84 -22.44 31.24
CA ALA A 92 -3.75 -22.14 29.82
C ALA A 92 -4.82 -21.13 29.41
N ARG A 93 -4.45 -20.18 28.57
CA ARG A 93 -5.35 -19.15 28.02
C ARG A 93 -5.45 -19.30 26.51
N GLY A 94 -6.64 -19.09 25.95
CA GLY A 94 -6.86 -19.10 24.49
C GLY A 94 -8.10 -19.87 24.09
N THR A 95 -8.94 -19.22 23.29
CA THR A 95 -10.23 -19.74 22.80
C THR A 95 -10.15 -20.30 21.39
N ASP A 96 -9.01 -20.16 20.70
CA ASP A 96 -8.81 -20.74 19.37
C ASP A 96 -8.91 -22.27 19.44
N PRO A 97 -9.66 -22.92 18.52
CA PRO A 97 -9.65 -24.37 18.39
C PRO A 97 -8.25 -24.88 18.05
N ILE A 98 -7.76 -25.84 18.85
CA ILE A 98 -6.43 -26.46 18.69
C ILE A 98 -6.52 -27.93 18.27
N ALA A 99 -7.65 -28.58 18.52
CA ALA A 99 -7.93 -29.94 18.08
C ALA A 99 -9.44 -30.19 17.98
N ALA A 100 -9.85 -31.18 17.20
CA ALA A 100 -11.18 -31.77 17.21
C ALA A 100 -11.07 -33.21 17.74
N VAL A 101 -12.06 -33.66 18.52
CA VAL A 101 -12.15 -35.03 19.02
C VAL A 101 -13.50 -35.63 18.70
N VAL A 102 -13.51 -36.92 18.34
CA VAL A 102 -14.73 -37.71 18.17
C VAL A 102 -14.50 -39.15 18.66
N CYS A 103 -15.52 -39.72 19.28
CA CYS A 103 -15.53 -41.12 19.71
C CYS A 103 -16.56 -41.89 18.88
N VAL A 104 -16.12 -42.88 18.11
CA VAL A 104 -17.00 -43.74 17.29
C VAL A 104 -16.67 -45.20 17.58
N ASP A 105 -17.70 -45.96 17.98
CA ASP A 105 -17.57 -47.35 18.41
C ASP A 105 -16.44 -47.54 19.45
N GLY A 106 -15.39 -48.29 19.11
CA GLY A 106 -14.22 -48.56 19.95
C GLY A 106 -13.04 -47.59 19.76
N VAL A 107 -13.19 -46.51 18.98
CA VAL A 107 -12.10 -45.58 18.62
C VAL A 107 -12.36 -44.17 19.15
N VAL A 108 -11.32 -43.56 19.73
CA VAL A 108 -11.25 -42.10 19.90
C VAL A 108 -10.28 -41.50 18.88
N PHE A 109 -10.76 -40.57 18.07
CA PHE A 109 -9.99 -39.92 17.02
C PHE A 109 -9.77 -38.45 17.36
N LEU A 110 -8.51 -38.02 17.34
CA LEU A 110 -8.08 -36.64 17.55
C LEU A 110 -7.46 -36.07 16.27
N ASN A 111 -8.04 -34.98 15.79
CA ASN A 111 -7.50 -34.18 14.69
C ASN A 111 -6.86 -32.91 15.24
N ILE A 112 -5.53 -32.82 15.24
CA ILE A 112 -4.74 -31.87 16.03
C ILE A 112 -4.01 -30.85 15.15
N THR A 113 -4.18 -29.56 15.42
CA THR A 113 -3.48 -28.46 14.70
C THR A 113 -1.98 -28.42 15.06
N LEU A 114 -1.09 -28.01 14.15
CA LEU A 114 0.33 -27.76 14.45
C LEU A 114 0.49 -26.59 15.43
N SER A 115 -0.44 -25.64 15.42
CA SER A 115 -0.47 -24.51 16.35
C SER A 115 -0.53 -24.94 17.82
N SER A 116 -1.12 -26.10 18.12
CA SER A 116 -1.13 -26.68 19.48
C SER A 116 0.27 -27.05 20.00
N THR A 117 1.24 -27.29 19.11
CA THR A 117 2.62 -27.63 19.48
C THR A 117 3.55 -26.43 19.64
N LEU A 118 3.11 -25.24 19.26
CA LEU A 118 3.83 -23.97 19.50
C LEU A 118 3.42 -23.32 20.83
N LYS A 119 2.30 -23.75 21.42
CA LYS A 119 1.76 -23.20 22.65
C LYS A 119 2.19 -24.09 23.82
N HIS A 120 2.97 -23.54 24.73
CA HIS A 120 3.45 -24.22 25.93
C HIS A 120 2.55 -23.87 27.12
N ILE A 121 2.18 -24.87 27.92
CA ILE A 121 1.38 -24.71 29.14
C ILE A 121 2.33 -24.66 30.33
N SER A 122 2.28 -23.56 31.07
CA SER A 122 3.08 -23.37 32.28
C SER A 122 2.65 -24.31 33.39
N ARG A 123 3.61 -25.08 33.91
CA ARG A 123 3.44 -25.99 35.04
C ARG A 123 4.12 -25.43 36.29
N GLN A 124 3.50 -25.65 37.44
CA GLN A 124 4.05 -25.25 38.74
C GLN A 124 5.10 -26.26 39.26
N ASP A 125 5.10 -27.48 38.75
CA ASP A 125 5.79 -28.66 39.29
C ASP A 125 6.81 -29.29 38.32
N GLY A 126 7.13 -28.64 37.20
CA GLY A 126 8.06 -29.20 36.20
C GLY A 126 8.23 -28.33 34.96
N GLU A 127 8.90 -28.88 33.94
CA GLU A 127 9.07 -28.21 32.65
C GLU A 127 7.72 -28.01 31.95
N ASP A 128 7.57 -26.88 31.26
CA ASP A 128 6.37 -26.55 30.49
C ASP A 128 6.14 -27.59 29.40
N LEU A 129 4.93 -28.16 29.36
CA LEU A 129 4.55 -29.13 28.36
C LEU A 129 3.88 -28.44 27.18
N ASN A 130 4.16 -28.92 25.98
CA ASN A 130 3.41 -28.47 24.82
C ASN A 130 1.94 -28.93 24.94
N GLY A 131 1.01 -28.20 24.30
CA GLY A 131 -0.42 -28.51 24.38
C GLY A 131 -0.80 -29.92 23.91
N VAL A 132 -0.06 -30.50 22.96
CA VAL A 132 -0.29 -31.88 22.48
C VAL A 132 0.08 -32.90 23.54
N THR A 133 1.24 -32.75 24.19
CA THR A 133 1.66 -33.65 25.27
C THR A 133 0.63 -33.65 26.40
N VAL A 134 0.17 -32.47 26.82
CA VAL A 134 -0.88 -32.37 27.85
C VAL A 134 -2.17 -33.06 27.41
N MET A 135 -2.59 -32.85 26.16
CA MET A 135 -3.78 -33.48 25.59
C MET A 135 -3.69 -35.00 25.53
N ILE A 136 -2.57 -35.55 25.04
CA ILE A 136 -2.35 -37.01 24.98
C ILE A 136 -2.27 -37.61 26.38
N MET A 137 -1.56 -36.98 27.31
CA MET A 137 -1.49 -37.44 28.71
C MET A 137 -2.86 -37.42 29.38
N ALA A 138 -3.66 -36.39 29.12
CA ALA A 138 -5.03 -36.29 29.62
C ALA A 138 -5.93 -37.38 29.00
N LEU A 139 -5.82 -37.66 27.71
CA LEU A 139 -6.53 -38.75 27.02
C LEU A 139 -6.20 -40.13 27.65
N LEU A 140 -4.91 -40.42 27.85
CA LEU A 140 -4.42 -41.66 28.46
C LEU A 140 -4.88 -41.83 29.91
N ASN A 141 -5.07 -40.72 30.64
CA ASN A 141 -5.64 -40.74 31.99
C ASN A 141 -7.16 -40.92 31.96
N HIS A 142 -7.85 -40.30 31.00
CA HIS A 142 -9.30 -40.28 30.93
C HIS A 142 -9.89 -41.65 30.58
N PHE A 143 -9.34 -42.34 29.57
CA PHE A 143 -9.86 -43.62 29.08
C PHE A 143 -9.04 -44.82 29.52
N PRO A 144 -9.47 -45.56 30.57
CA PRO A 144 -8.70 -46.68 31.07
C PRO A 144 -8.75 -47.92 30.17
N SER A 145 -9.72 -47.95 29.26
CA SER A 145 -9.95 -49.00 28.26
C SER A 145 -8.94 -48.98 27.11
N LEU A 146 -8.18 -47.88 26.92
CA LEU A 146 -7.21 -47.79 25.83
C LEU A 146 -6.15 -48.90 25.94
N ARG A 147 -5.84 -49.51 24.79
CA ARG A 147 -4.82 -50.56 24.61
C ARG A 147 -3.80 -50.20 23.55
N GLU A 148 -4.12 -49.24 22.69
CA GLU A 148 -3.19 -48.73 21.69
C GLU A 148 -3.40 -47.26 21.39
N MET A 149 -2.32 -46.59 20.99
CA MET A 149 -2.32 -45.24 20.45
C MET A 149 -1.64 -45.24 19.07
N CYS A 150 -2.32 -44.68 18.07
CA CYS A 150 -1.98 -44.81 16.66
C CYS A 150 -1.69 -43.44 16.02
N TRP A 151 -0.61 -43.36 15.25
CA TRP A 151 -0.20 -42.19 14.45
C TRP A 151 0.08 -42.60 13.00
N ALA A 152 -0.11 -41.67 12.06
CA ALA A 152 0.18 -41.92 10.64
C ALA A 152 1.70 -41.93 10.35
N ASP A 153 2.46 -41.01 10.95
CA ASP A 153 3.88 -40.80 10.69
C ASP A 153 4.76 -41.31 11.85
N ASP A 154 6.02 -40.85 11.91
CA ASP A 154 7.02 -41.18 12.93
C ASP A 154 6.78 -40.55 14.33
N VAL A 155 7.68 -40.87 15.27
CA VAL A 155 7.63 -40.44 16.67
C VAL A 155 7.65 -38.92 16.89
N THR A 156 8.14 -38.13 15.93
CA THR A 156 8.17 -36.65 16.04
C THR A 156 6.76 -36.04 15.96
N ARG A 157 5.78 -36.81 15.47
CA ARG A 157 4.37 -36.46 15.55
C ARG A 157 3.78 -36.74 16.93
N ALA A 158 4.26 -37.75 17.66
CA ALA A 158 3.78 -38.05 19.00
C ALA A 158 4.37 -37.13 20.07
N GLY A 159 5.69 -36.90 20.06
CA GLY A 159 6.40 -36.00 20.98
C GLY A 159 7.30 -35.02 20.23
N ARG A 160 7.27 -33.73 20.59
CA ARG A 160 8.05 -32.70 19.89
C ARG A 160 9.50 -32.61 20.38
N ASP A 161 9.72 -32.87 21.66
CA ASP A 161 11.04 -32.93 22.27
C ASP A 161 11.21 -34.20 23.11
N LYS A 162 12.42 -34.39 23.65
CA LYS A 162 12.78 -35.58 24.42
C LYS A 162 11.95 -35.72 25.71
N ALA A 163 11.63 -34.62 26.38
CA ALA A 163 10.89 -34.66 27.64
C ALA A 163 9.43 -35.06 27.38
N ASP A 164 8.81 -34.47 26.37
CA ASP A 164 7.47 -34.80 25.90
C ASP A 164 7.37 -36.27 25.48
N TRP A 165 8.31 -36.73 24.65
CA TRP A 165 8.36 -38.11 24.18
C TRP A 165 8.49 -39.10 25.34
N THR A 166 9.41 -38.82 26.27
CA THR A 166 9.64 -39.67 27.44
C THR A 166 8.40 -39.77 28.32
N GLN A 167 7.63 -38.68 28.48
CA GLN A 167 6.40 -38.72 29.28
C GLN A 167 5.32 -39.60 28.65
N ILE A 168 5.11 -39.48 27.34
CA ILE A 168 4.12 -40.28 26.62
C ILE A 168 4.51 -41.77 26.65
N THR A 169 5.77 -42.11 26.32
CA THR A 169 6.21 -43.51 26.29
C THR A 169 6.17 -44.14 27.68
N THR A 170 6.65 -43.45 28.71
CA THR A 170 6.61 -43.93 30.11
C THR A 170 5.17 -44.15 30.57
N LYS A 171 4.25 -43.22 30.23
CA LYS A 171 2.85 -43.37 30.58
C LYS A 171 2.21 -44.57 29.90
N CYS A 172 2.49 -44.78 28.61
CA CYS A 172 2.00 -45.95 27.88
C CYS A 172 2.59 -47.26 28.44
N LYS A 173 3.88 -47.27 28.83
CA LYS A 173 4.52 -48.41 29.50
C LYS A 173 3.80 -48.80 30.79
N HIS A 174 3.57 -47.84 31.68
CA HIS A 174 2.88 -48.08 32.95
C HIS A 174 1.42 -48.52 32.81
N ARG A 175 0.84 -48.32 31.62
CA ARG A 175 -0.56 -48.57 31.33
C ARG A 175 -0.77 -49.77 30.39
N ASP A 176 0.30 -50.45 29.99
CA ASP A 176 0.30 -51.51 28.99
C ASP A 176 -0.40 -51.11 27.68
N ILE A 177 -0.11 -49.90 27.20
CA ILE A 177 -0.64 -49.35 25.95
C ILE A 177 0.44 -49.45 24.87
N ALA A 178 0.12 -50.14 23.77
CA ALA A 178 1.01 -50.21 22.61
C ALA A 178 1.02 -48.89 21.83
N LEU A 179 2.16 -48.55 21.23
CA LEU A 179 2.28 -47.40 20.32
C LEU A 179 2.31 -47.92 18.88
N VAL A 180 1.54 -47.32 17.99
CA VAL A 180 1.45 -47.73 16.58
C VAL A 180 1.81 -46.55 15.68
N PHE A 181 2.82 -46.71 14.82
CA PHE A 181 3.31 -45.68 13.90
C PHE A 181 3.31 -46.23 12.48
N GLY A 182 2.61 -45.57 11.55
CA GLY A 182 2.53 -46.03 10.15
C GLY A 182 2.02 -47.46 10.00
N GLY A 183 1.14 -47.92 10.90
CA GLY A 183 0.64 -49.29 10.95
C GLY A 183 1.53 -50.29 11.72
N GLN A 184 2.78 -49.93 12.05
CA GLN A 184 3.67 -50.79 12.82
C GLN A 184 3.42 -50.64 14.33
N ARG A 185 3.13 -51.77 15.00
CA ARG A 185 2.87 -51.85 16.44
C ARG A 185 4.14 -52.09 17.24
N TYR A 186 4.32 -51.32 18.31
CA TYR A 186 5.40 -51.43 19.28
C TYR A 186 4.82 -51.69 20.68
N ASP A 187 5.17 -52.84 21.26
CA ASP A 187 4.75 -53.23 22.60
C ASP A 187 5.93 -53.12 23.58
N GLN A 188 5.88 -52.14 24.49
CA GLN A 188 6.98 -51.87 25.42
C GLN A 188 7.20 -52.98 26.47
N ARG A 189 6.40 -54.05 26.48
CA ARG A 189 6.71 -55.28 27.22
C ARG A 189 7.81 -56.09 26.54
N ASN A 190 8.02 -55.89 25.23
CA ASN A 190 9.13 -56.43 24.48
C ASN A 190 10.34 -55.49 24.61
N PRO A 191 11.48 -55.93 25.18
CA PRO A 191 12.68 -55.10 25.31
C PRO A 191 13.20 -54.56 23.97
N GLY A 192 12.99 -55.28 22.87
CA GLY A 192 13.36 -54.83 21.53
C GLY A 192 12.56 -53.61 21.08
N ASP A 193 11.25 -53.61 21.33
CA ASP A 193 10.37 -52.49 20.98
C ASP A 193 10.60 -51.29 21.91
N GLU A 194 10.89 -51.53 23.20
CA GLU A 194 11.30 -50.47 24.13
C GLU A 194 12.58 -49.77 23.65
N LEU A 195 13.59 -50.55 23.24
CA LEU A 195 14.84 -50.02 22.71
C LEU A 195 14.64 -49.28 21.39
N ALA A 196 13.81 -49.80 20.48
CA ALA A 196 13.47 -49.15 19.23
C ALA A 196 12.78 -47.79 19.45
N LEU A 197 11.80 -47.73 20.35
CA LEU A 197 11.12 -46.47 20.72
C LEU A 197 12.06 -45.48 21.42
N GLY A 198 13.01 -45.98 22.22
CA GLY A 198 14.09 -45.17 22.80
C GLY A 198 15.01 -44.56 21.73
N ALA A 199 15.43 -45.35 20.75
CA ALA A 199 16.29 -44.91 19.65
C ALA A 199 15.60 -43.91 18.73
N LEU A 200 14.34 -44.17 18.36
CA LEU A 200 13.52 -43.24 17.56
C LEU A 200 13.39 -41.87 18.25
N GLY A 201 13.28 -41.86 19.58
CA GLY A 201 13.24 -40.63 20.38
C GLY A 201 14.56 -39.82 20.44
N LEU A 202 15.71 -40.42 20.12
CA LEU A 202 17.02 -39.77 20.15
C LEU A 202 17.32 -38.97 18.87
N VAL A 203 16.82 -39.44 17.71
CA VAL A 203 17.13 -38.85 16.39
C VAL A 203 16.47 -37.46 16.21
N GLY A 204 15.37 -37.18 16.90
CA GLY A 204 14.67 -35.88 16.84
C GLY A 204 15.27 -34.75 17.70
N GLY A 205 16.27 -35.03 18.56
CA GLY A 205 16.72 -34.11 19.61
C GLY A 205 18.13 -33.51 19.46
N ASN A 206 18.89 -33.82 18.41
CA ASN A 206 20.33 -33.54 18.35
C ASN A 206 20.75 -32.11 17.91
N ASP A 207 19.84 -31.15 17.82
CA ASP A 207 20.22 -29.72 17.77
C ASP A 207 20.28 -29.15 19.21
N ASP A 208 21.39 -29.51 19.88
CA ASP A 208 21.64 -29.63 21.32
C ASP A 208 21.22 -28.44 22.24
N PRO A 209 20.12 -28.58 23.02
CA PRO A 209 19.72 -27.63 24.07
C PRO A 209 20.76 -27.43 25.18
N ASN A 210 21.59 -28.43 25.49
CA ASN A 210 22.64 -28.31 26.51
C ASN A 210 23.80 -27.47 26.00
N ARG A 211 24.21 -27.64 24.74
CA ARG A 211 25.17 -26.75 24.08
C ARG A 211 24.64 -25.32 24.04
N ARG A 212 23.36 -25.11 23.70
CA ARG A 212 22.73 -23.79 23.70
C ARG A 212 22.67 -23.19 25.11
N ARG A 213 22.32 -23.97 26.14
CA ARG A 213 22.38 -23.57 27.56
C ARG A 213 23.79 -23.14 27.96
N LYS A 214 24.81 -23.89 27.56
CA LYS A 214 26.23 -23.56 27.84
C LYS A 214 26.70 -22.29 27.13
N LEU A 215 26.33 -22.10 25.85
CA LEU A 215 26.73 -20.93 25.06
C LEU A 215 26.02 -19.65 25.52
N THR A 216 24.69 -19.70 25.64
CA THR A 216 23.88 -18.57 26.10
C THR A 216 24.19 -18.25 27.56
N GLY A 217 24.33 -19.26 28.42
CA GLY A 217 24.75 -19.11 29.81
C GLY A 217 26.13 -18.47 29.95
N LYS A 218 27.13 -18.92 29.18
CA LYS A 218 28.47 -18.32 29.19
C LYS A 218 28.45 -16.85 28.72
N ARG A 219 27.61 -16.52 27.73
CA ARG A 219 27.45 -15.13 27.27
C ARG A 219 26.75 -14.27 28.31
N LEU A 220 25.68 -14.79 28.93
CA LEU A 220 24.94 -14.14 30.01
C LEU A 220 25.85 -13.83 31.21
N MET A 221 26.62 -14.82 31.66
CA MET A 221 27.57 -14.70 32.77
C MET A 221 28.64 -13.63 32.49
N LYS A 222 29.29 -13.68 31.32
CA LYS A 222 30.23 -12.63 30.87
C LYS A 222 29.59 -11.27 30.93
N CYS A 223 28.33 -11.19 30.49
CA CYS A 223 27.61 -9.94 30.47
C CYS A 223 27.31 -9.38 31.87
N LYS A 224 26.94 -10.26 32.81
CA LYS A 224 26.68 -9.96 34.21
C LYS A 224 27.93 -9.50 34.95
N LEU A 225 29.08 -10.14 34.71
CA LEU A 225 30.38 -9.83 35.33
C LEU A 225 31.10 -8.60 34.74
N GLY A 226 30.41 -7.77 33.95
CA GLY A 226 30.97 -6.52 33.40
C GLY A 226 31.74 -6.67 32.10
N GLY A 227 31.68 -7.83 31.44
CA GLY A 227 32.30 -8.08 30.14
C GLY A 227 31.56 -7.48 28.93
N ALA A 228 32.33 -7.16 27.90
CA ALA A 228 31.87 -6.68 26.60
C ALA A 228 31.78 -7.83 25.58
N ALA A 229 30.83 -8.76 25.77
CA ALA A 229 30.54 -9.84 24.82
C ALA A 229 29.81 -9.37 23.53
N ILE A 230 30.30 -8.28 22.94
CA ILE A 230 29.83 -7.60 21.74
C ILE A 230 31.05 -7.10 20.94
N SER A 231 30.88 -6.91 19.63
CA SER A 231 31.94 -6.30 18.81
C SER A 231 32.19 -4.85 19.22
N GLU A 232 33.42 -4.37 19.02
CA GLU A 232 33.81 -3.01 19.38
C GLU A 232 32.96 -1.94 18.67
N MET A 233 32.59 -2.18 17.41
CA MET A 233 31.68 -1.32 16.63
C MET A 233 30.25 -1.28 17.18
N GLN A 234 29.87 -2.22 18.04
CA GLN A 234 28.56 -2.25 18.70
C GLN A 234 28.61 -1.76 20.16
N MET A 235 29.81 -1.46 20.70
CA MET A 235 29.97 -0.90 22.03
C MET A 235 29.48 0.55 22.08
N PRO A 236 28.92 1.02 23.20
CA PRO A 236 28.66 2.44 23.42
C PRO A 236 29.92 3.29 23.21
N HIS A 237 29.77 4.48 22.62
CA HIS A 237 30.86 5.46 22.52
C HIS A 237 31.47 5.69 23.90
N GLY A 238 32.76 6.01 23.98
CA GLY A 238 33.47 6.12 25.25
C GLY A 238 34.29 4.88 25.62
N TRP A 239 33.91 3.70 25.14
CA TRP A 239 34.61 2.45 25.47
C TRP A 239 35.06 1.69 24.22
N HIS A 240 36.22 1.04 24.32
CA HIS A 240 36.71 0.04 23.37
C HIS A 240 37.02 -1.26 24.11
N GLN A 241 37.42 -2.30 23.37
CA GLN A 241 37.94 -3.51 23.99
C GLN A 241 39.37 -3.23 24.47
N LYS A 242 39.67 -3.61 25.71
CA LYS A 242 41.03 -3.56 26.25
C LYS A 242 41.97 -4.34 25.32
N LYS A 243 43.07 -3.72 24.92
CA LYS A 243 44.05 -4.36 24.03
C LYS A 243 45.30 -4.75 24.81
N ASP A 244 45.92 -5.85 24.42
CA ASP A 244 47.25 -6.20 24.88
C ASP A 244 48.32 -5.35 24.16
N ARG A 245 49.58 -5.54 24.52
CA ARG A 245 50.74 -4.87 23.88
C ARG A 245 50.86 -5.13 22.37
N HIS A 246 50.13 -6.10 21.81
CA HIS A 246 50.12 -6.46 20.40
C HIS A 246 48.85 -5.97 19.68
N GLY A 247 48.02 -5.16 20.35
CA GLY A 247 46.77 -4.64 19.79
C GLY A 247 45.64 -5.67 19.75
N ARG A 248 45.77 -6.83 20.41
CA ARG A 248 44.74 -7.88 20.42
C ARG A 248 43.78 -7.71 21.61
N PRO A 249 42.48 -7.96 21.45
CA PRO A 249 41.54 -7.90 22.57
C PRO A 249 41.91 -8.83 23.73
N VAL A 250 41.93 -8.30 24.94
CA VAL A 250 42.19 -9.06 26.18
C VAL A 250 40.92 -9.78 26.62
N ASN A 251 41.06 -11.05 26.97
CA ASN A 251 39.98 -11.91 27.46
C ASN A 251 40.31 -12.39 28.88
N GLU A 252 39.56 -11.93 29.89
CA GLU A 252 39.77 -12.24 31.31
C GLU A 252 38.75 -13.28 31.80
N GLY A 253 39.17 -14.56 31.87
CA GLY A 253 38.42 -15.65 32.50
C GLY A 253 36.92 -15.67 32.20
N ASP A 254 36.12 -15.55 33.25
CA ASP A 254 34.65 -15.55 33.19
C ASP A 254 34.04 -14.21 32.76
N ARG A 255 34.80 -13.10 32.81
CA ARG A 255 34.35 -11.79 32.31
C ARG A 255 34.40 -11.72 30.79
N GLY A 256 35.28 -12.48 30.14
CA GLY A 256 35.40 -12.43 28.70
C GLY A 256 36.20 -11.21 28.22
N LEU A 257 35.79 -10.62 27.10
CA LEU A 257 36.39 -9.39 26.58
C LEU A 257 36.08 -8.21 27.53
N ILE A 258 37.10 -7.41 27.85
CA ILE A 258 36.98 -6.33 28.84
C ILE A 258 36.79 -4.97 28.17
N PRO A 259 35.79 -4.18 28.60
CA PRO A 259 35.65 -2.79 28.19
C PRO A 259 36.70 -1.92 28.88
N GLU A 260 37.35 -1.06 28.11
CA GLU A 260 38.29 -0.03 28.56
C GLU A 260 37.78 1.33 28.09
N ALA A 261 37.77 2.31 29.00
CA ALA A 261 37.32 3.65 28.68
C ALA A 261 38.42 4.43 27.93
N ASN A 262 38.03 5.19 26.91
CA ASN A 262 38.92 6.01 26.11
C ASN A 262 39.02 7.43 26.68
N PRO A 263 40.16 7.86 27.25
CA PRO A 263 40.32 9.22 27.79
C PRO A 263 40.06 10.33 26.77
N ALA A 264 40.31 10.10 25.47
CA ALA A 264 40.07 11.09 24.41
C ALA A 264 38.59 11.48 24.26
N MET A 265 37.67 10.69 24.81
CA MET A 265 36.22 10.96 24.77
C MET A 265 35.75 11.93 25.86
N ILE A 266 36.60 12.29 26.84
CA ILE A 266 36.26 13.27 27.90
C ILE A 266 35.74 14.60 27.31
N PRO A 267 36.48 15.31 26.42
CA PRO A 267 35.99 16.57 25.85
C PRO A 267 34.76 16.39 24.95
N VAL A 268 34.62 15.23 24.30
CA VAL A 268 33.47 14.90 23.44
C VAL A 268 32.21 14.76 24.29
N PHE A 269 32.28 14.00 25.40
CA PHE A 269 31.15 13.83 26.29
C PHE A 269 30.74 15.13 26.96
N GLY A 270 31.70 15.93 27.45
CA GLY A 270 31.43 17.28 27.97
C GLY A 270 30.57 18.11 27.01
N ALA A 271 31.08 18.34 25.80
CA ALA A 271 30.43 19.20 24.82
C ALA A 271 29.05 18.70 24.34
N LEU A 272 28.87 17.38 24.19
CA LEU A 272 27.61 16.81 23.67
C LEU A 272 26.56 16.63 24.76
N TYR A 273 26.93 16.23 25.99
CA TYR A 273 25.97 16.09 27.09
C TYR A 273 25.52 17.44 27.63
N ASP A 274 26.39 18.46 27.68
CA ASP A 274 26.00 19.81 28.07
C ASP A 274 25.00 20.41 27.06
N ALA A 275 25.26 20.25 25.75
CA ALA A 275 24.30 20.62 24.69
C ALA A 275 22.97 19.87 24.82
N GLY A 276 23.05 18.57 25.11
CA GLY A 276 21.88 17.72 25.35
C GLY A 276 21.04 18.21 26.53
N ALA A 277 21.68 18.52 27.65
CA ALA A 277 21.06 19.01 28.88
C ALA A 277 20.49 20.43 28.74
N ALA A 278 21.14 21.29 27.95
CA ALA A 278 20.69 22.65 27.63
C ALA A 278 19.49 22.68 26.65
N GLY A 279 19.12 21.54 26.07
CA GLY A 279 17.98 21.47 25.13
C GLY A 279 18.34 21.82 23.68
N GLU A 280 19.61 21.88 23.31
CA GLU A 280 20.03 22.20 21.94
C GLU A 280 19.54 21.15 20.93
N SER A 281 19.25 21.56 19.68
CA SER A 281 18.76 20.66 18.64
C SER A 281 19.76 19.54 18.30
N TYR A 282 19.27 18.36 17.89
CA TYR A 282 20.15 17.26 17.48
C TYR A 282 20.97 17.59 16.22
N GLN A 283 20.52 18.54 15.41
CA GLN A 283 21.27 19.05 14.25
C GLN A 283 22.55 19.77 14.70
N VAL A 284 22.44 20.64 15.72
CA VAL A 284 23.61 21.34 16.29
C VAL A 284 24.53 20.35 16.99
N ILE A 285 23.97 19.36 17.70
CA ILE A 285 24.77 18.28 18.30
C ILE A 285 25.51 17.49 17.20
N ALA A 286 24.87 17.20 16.06
CA ALA A 286 25.51 16.52 14.94
C ALA A 286 26.66 17.32 14.33
N GLU A 287 26.53 18.66 14.22
CA GLU A 287 27.61 19.54 13.76
C GLU A 287 28.86 19.42 14.64
N ARG A 288 28.67 19.43 15.96
CA ARG A 288 29.76 19.20 16.92
C ARG A 288 30.37 17.81 16.75
N MET A 289 29.56 16.79 16.48
CA MET A 289 30.04 15.42 16.22
C MET A 289 30.88 15.34 14.95
N VAL A 290 30.52 16.05 13.87
CA VAL A 290 31.32 16.15 12.64
C VAL A 290 32.67 16.80 12.93
N ALA A 291 32.71 17.87 13.73
CA ALA A 291 33.96 18.52 14.13
C ALA A 291 34.86 17.55 14.94
N PHE A 292 34.30 16.85 15.93
CA PHE A 292 35.06 15.86 16.70
C PHE A 292 35.52 14.64 15.87
N GLU A 293 34.79 14.31 14.80
CA GLU A 293 35.19 13.28 13.85
C GLU A 293 36.34 13.73 12.96
N ALA A 294 36.34 14.98 12.48
CA ALA A 294 37.44 15.57 11.75
C ALA A 294 38.74 15.62 12.59
N ASP A 295 38.61 15.87 13.91
CA ASP A 295 39.72 15.86 14.86
C ASP A 295 40.17 14.45 15.28
N GLY A 296 39.54 13.39 14.76
CA GLY A 296 39.85 11.99 15.08
C GLY A 296 39.48 11.55 16.50
N ARG A 297 38.77 12.39 17.27
CA ARG A 297 38.35 12.11 18.66
C ARG A 297 37.09 11.29 18.75
N LEU A 298 36.25 11.38 17.71
CA LEU A 298 35.02 10.60 17.57
C LEU A 298 35.07 9.84 16.25
N ARG A 299 34.52 8.63 16.24
CA ARG A 299 34.26 7.89 15.00
C ARG A 299 32.84 7.36 15.03
N ARG A 300 32.11 7.50 13.92
CA ARG A 300 30.80 6.89 13.79
C ARG A 300 30.90 5.37 13.89
N ARG A 301 30.06 4.78 14.73
CA ARG A 301 30.04 3.34 14.98
C ARG A 301 28.90 2.70 14.21
N ASP A 302 29.24 2.07 13.09
CA ASP A 302 28.32 1.28 12.28
C ASP A 302 28.97 -0.08 11.96
N HIS A 303 28.28 -1.16 12.32
CA HIS A 303 28.75 -2.53 12.13
C HIS A 303 28.39 -3.10 10.75
N THR A 304 27.57 -2.38 9.98
CA THR A 304 27.15 -2.77 8.62
C THR A 304 27.95 -2.05 7.54
N ASN A 305 28.42 -0.83 7.82
CA ASN A 305 29.29 -0.07 6.93
C ASN A 305 30.41 0.62 7.73
N LEU A 306 31.65 0.15 7.58
CA LEU A 306 32.82 0.63 8.34
C LEU A 306 33.31 2.01 7.89
N ASP A 307 32.90 2.45 6.69
CA ASP A 307 33.27 3.73 6.06
C ASP A 307 32.21 4.81 6.30
N ASN A 308 31.19 4.50 7.10
CA ASN A 308 30.13 5.43 7.44
C ASN A 308 30.65 6.51 8.39
N THR A 309 30.49 7.78 8.04
CA THR A 309 30.96 8.93 8.85
C THR A 309 29.78 9.81 9.31
N TYR A 310 29.97 10.64 10.33
CA TYR A 310 29.00 11.68 10.67
C TYR A 310 28.94 12.76 9.58
N ALA A 311 30.05 13.05 8.90
CA ALA A 311 30.09 14.00 7.78
C ALA A 311 29.14 13.63 6.62
N GLN A 312 28.98 12.33 6.33
CA GLN A 312 28.05 11.83 5.31
C GLN A 312 26.56 12.09 5.64
N THR A 313 26.22 12.52 6.86
CA THR A 313 24.85 12.84 7.26
C THR A 313 24.49 14.32 7.12
N VAL A 314 25.44 15.18 6.73
CA VAL A 314 25.26 16.63 6.72
C VAL A 314 24.14 17.06 5.78
N ASP A 315 24.03 16.43 4.61
CA ASP A 315 23.06 16.79 3.58
C ASP A 315 21.66 16.17 3.79
N ASP A 316 21.51 15.26 4.76
CA ASP A 316 20.23 14.63 5.11
C ASP A 316 19.82 14.99 6.56
N PRO A 317 18.86 15.92 6.75
CA PRO A 317 18.41 16.36 8.07
C PRO A 317 17.90 15.23 8.98
N LEU A 318 17.33 14.16 8.42
CA LEU A 318 16.82 13.03 9.19
C LEU A 318 17.97 12.10 9.60
N ALA A 319 18.86 11.77 8.66
CA ALA A 319 20.05 10.98 8.97
C ALA A 319 20.93 11.69 10.01
N ARG A 320 21.01 13.03 9.94
CA ARG A 320 21.71 13.88 10.90
C ARG A 320 21.10 13.82 12.29
N TYR A 321 19.78 13.94 12.38
CA TYR A 321 19.02 13.79 13.62
C TYR A 321 19.23 12.40 14.24
N ASP A 322 19.05 11.34 13.45
CA ASP A 322 19.14 9.96 13.92
C ASP A 322 20.57 9.61 14.36
N ALA A 323 21.58 10.07 13.61
CA ALA A 323 22.99 9.86 13.96
C ALA A 323 23.34 10.51 15.30
N ALA A 324 22.94 11.77 15.52
CA ALA A 324 23.18 12.45 16.79
C ALA A 324 22.39 11.83 17.94
N LYS A 325 21.11 11.51 17.75
CA LYS A 325 20.29 10.89 18.78
C LYS A 325 20.80 9.49 19.16
N SER A 326 21.29 8.72 18.18
CA SER A 326 21.88 7.40 18.43
C SER A 326 23.11 7.41 19.33
N PHE A 327 23.76 8.57 19.53
CA PHE A 327 24.84 8.72 20.50
C PHE A 327 24.33 8.45 21.93
N PHE A 328 23.15 8.98 22.28
CA PHE A 328 22.56 8.91 23.62
C PHE A 328 21.65 7.70 23.84
N VAL A 329 20.99 7.19 22.80
CA VAL A 329 20.04 6.07 22.92
C VAL A 329 20.42 4.89 22.04
N ARG A 330 19.78 3.74 22.28
CA ARG A 330 19.74 2.67 21.27
C ARG A 330 18.70 3.03 20.21
N SER A 331 19.15 3.57 19.08
CA SER A 331 18.29 4.07 17.99
C SER A 331 17.28 3.04 17.44
N SER A 332 17.60 1.74 17.53
CA SER A 332 16.71 0.66 17.08
C SER A 332 15.63 0.27 18.10
N PHE A 333 15.57 0.92 19.27
CA PHE A 333 14.68 0.54 20.35
C PHE A 333 13.85 1.74 20.83
N ARG A 334 12.53 1.57 20.94
CA ARG A 334 11.61 2.56 21.52
C ARG A 334 10.65 1.83 22.46
N PRO A 335 10.45 2.31 23.70
CA PRO A 335 9.56 1.66 24.65
C PRO A 335 8.10 1.72 24.15
N ARG A 336 7.32 0.69 24.46
CA ARG A 336 5.91 0.57 24.01
C ARG A 336 4.99 1.57 24.71
N ILE A 337 5.32 1.91 25.95
CA ILE A 337 4.60 2.85 26.79
C ILE A 337 5.60 3.94 27.15
N ALA A 338 5.25 5.21 26.91
CA ALA A 338 6.08 6.32 27.34
C ALA A 338 5.87 6.56 28.84
N PRO A 339 6.93 6.87 29.62
CA PRO A 339 6.79 7.16 31.04
C PRO A 339 5.96 8.43 31.28
N SER A 340 5.31 8.51 32.45
CA SER A 340 4.53 9.69 32.84
C SER A 340 5.45 10.87 33.20
N GLU A 341 4.92 12.10 33.24
CA GLU A 341 5.74 13.26 33.68
C GLU A 341 6.13 13.13 35.15
N GLN A 342 5.27 12.50 35.96
CA GLN A 342 5.55 12.21 37.36
C GLN A 342 6.72 11.23 37.50
N ASP A 343 6.77 10.18 36.68
CA ASP A 343 7.89 9.23 36.69
C ASP A 343 9.19 9.92 36.26
N ILE A 344 9.14 10.78 35.24
CA ILE A 344 10.31 11.55 34.80
C ILE A 344 10.78 12.51 35.91
N ALA A 345 9.85 13.17 36.62
CA ALA A 345 10.17 14.07 37.73
C ALA A 345 10.80 13.33 38.92
N ARG A 346 10.27 12.14 39.27
CA ARG A 346 10.85 11.26 40.30
C ARG A 346 12.27 10.83 39.97
N TYR A 347 12.50 10.44 38.70
CA TYR A 347 13.83 10.12 38.22
C TYR A 347 14.78 11.33 38.25
N LEU A 348 14.33 12.53 37.88
CA LEU A 348 15.11 13.76 38.00
C LEU A 348 15.46 14.08 39.46
N ALA A 349 14.55 13.79 40.39
CA ALA A 349 14.75 14.01 41.83
C ALA A 349 15.75 13.06 42.48
N GLY A 350 16.27 12.06 41.75
CA GLY A 350 17.34 11.18 42.23
C GLY A 350 16.95 9.71 42.39
N GLU A 351 15.67 9.35 42.22
CA GLU A 351 15.20 7.97 42.41
C GLU A 351 15.88 6.97 41.44
N ASP A 352 15.96 5.70 41.86
CA ASP A 352 16.57 4.63 41.06
C ASP A 352 15.68 4.31 39.84
N PRO A 353 16.23 4.32 38.62
CA PRO A 353 15.46 3.96 37.43
C PRO A 353 14.83 2.55 37.49
N ALA A 354 15.32 1.62 38.32
CA ALA A 354 14.71 0.31 38.52
C ALA A 354 13.34 0.38 39.22
N ASP A 355 13.12 1.40 40.07
CA ASP A 355 11.89 1.58 40.85
C ASP A 355 10.88 2.47 40.12
N VAL A 356 11.35 3.28 39.17
CA VAL A 356 10.55 4.28 38.45
C VAL A 356 10.17 3.80 37.04
N PHE A 357 11.02 3.01 36.38
CA PHE A 357 10.85 2.67 34.97
C PHE A 357 10.82 1.16 34.70
N ASP A 358 10.01 0.76 33.73
CA ASP A 358 10.03 -0.60 33.21
C ASP A 358 11.33 -0.93 32.46
N ALA A 359 11.56 -2.23 32.20
CA ALA A 359 12.77 -2.69 31.53
C ALA A 359 12.97 -2.07 30.13
N ASP A 360 11.89 -1.83 29.39
CA ASP A 360 11.96 -1.23 28.05
C ASP A 360 12.43 0.23 28.12
N THR A 361 11.88 1.01 29.06
CA THR A 361 12.29 2.41 29.28
C THR A 361 13.73 2.49 29.76
N ARG A 362 14.15 1.60 30.66
CA ARG A 362 15.55 1.48 31.11
C ARG A 362 16.50 1.12 29.97
N LEU A 363 16.07 0.26 29.04
CA LEU A 363 16.88 -0.12 27.87
C LEU A 363 17.07 1.05 26.90
N TYR A 364 16.06 1.92 26.76
CA TYR A 364 16.13 3.09 25.88
C TYR A 364 17.20 4.08 26.33
N ILE A 365 17.27 4.38 27.64
CA ILE A 365 18.28 5.28 28.24
C ILE A 365 19.57 4.60 28.69
N ALA A 366 19.76 3.31 28.37
CA ALA A 366 20.85 2.50 28.91
C ALA A 366 22.27 3.04 28.64
N LYS A 367 22.49 3.82 27.57
CA LYS A 367 23.80 4.45 27.30
C LYS A 367 24.06 5.63 28.23
N VAL A 368 23.05 6.44 28.50
CA VAL A 368 23.13 7.53 29.48
C VAL A 368 23.34 6.95 30.87
N GLU A 369 22.63 5.88 31.22
CA GLU A 369 22.80 5.20 32.51
C GLU A 369 24.16 4.49 32.66
N LEU A 370 24.70 3.94 31.57
CA LEU A 370 26.07 3.44 31.56
C LEU A 370 27.05 4.58 31.87
N LEU A 371 26.89 5.75 31.25
CA LEU A 371 27.76 6.89 31.51
C LEU A 371 27.56 7.49 32.91
N ARG A 372 26.36 7.38 33.49
CA ARG A 372 26.05 7.88 34.84
C ARG A 372 26.56 6.95 35.95
N THR A 373 26.47 5.63 35.76
CA THR A 373 26.65 4.64 36.84
C THR A 373 27.79 3.65 36.59
N GLY A 374 28.31 3.58 35.37
CA GLY A 374 29.26 2.57 34.92
C GLY A 374 28.59 1.22 34.63
N ARG A 375 27.29 1.05 34.88
CA ARG A 375 26.59 -0.23 34.69
C ARG A 375 25.77 -0.20 33.41
N TYR A 376 26.00 -1.17 32.51
CA TYR A 376 25.29 -1.23 31.25
C TYR A 376 24.07 -2.15 31.35
N PHE A 377 22.88 -1.57 31.23
CA PHE A 377 21.65 -2.33 31.11
C PHE A 377 21.44 -2.80 29.66
N ARG A 378 21.24 -4.10 29.46
CA ARG A 378 21.09 -4.69 28.12
C ARG A 378 20.17 -5.90 28.11
N ARG A 379 19.61 -6.15 26.93
CA ARG A 379 18.80 -7.33 26.63
C ARG A 379 19.60 -8.32 25.79
N LEU A 380 19.70 -9.57 26.25
CA LEU A 380 20.33 -10.68 25.55
C LEU A 380 19.24 -11.64 25.06
N ARG A 381 19.18 -11.89 23.75
CA ARG A 381 18.25 -12.87 23.18
C ARG A 381 18.54 -14.26 23.72
N ASN A 382 17.51 -14.99 24.11
CA ASN A 382 17.65 -16.37 24.53
C ASN A 382 17.46 -17.29 23.32
N ASP A 383 18.46 -18.13 23.04
CA ASP A 383 18.43 -19.10 21.94
C ASP A 383 18.05 -20.53 22.44
N ILE A 384 17.75 -20.66 23.74
CA ILE A 384 17.29 -21.90 24.37
C ILE A 384 15.78 -21.94 24.23
N ARG A 385 15.29 -23.01 23.60
CA ARG A 385 13.88 -23.24 23.37
C ARG A 385 13.20 -23.68 24.67
N GLY A 386 12.03 -23.11 24.96
CA GLY A 386 11.25 -23.42 26.15
C GLY A 386 11.06 -22.21 27.05
N ARG A 387 10.07 -22.32 27.95
CA ARG A 387 9.69 -21.26 28.90
C ARG A 387 10.34 -21.49 30.27
N ASN A 388 10.29 -20.48 31.14
CA ASN A 388 10.86 -20.51 32.49
C ASN A 388 12.36 -20.84 32.53
N ILE A 389 13.09 -20.51 31.47
CA ILE A 389 14.55 -20.71 31.44
C ILE A 389 15.19 -19.75 32.43
N VAL A 390 15.84 -20.32 33.45
CA VAL A 390 16.69 -19.57 34.39
C VAL A 390 18.14 -19.94 34.10
N LEU A 391 18.95 -18.92 33.78
CA LEU A 391 20.39 -19.08 33.63
C LEU A 391 21.08 -18.11 34.57
N ASP A 392 22.07 -18.61 35.31
CA ASP A 392 22.92 -17.78 36.16
C ASP A 392 22.14 -16.90 37.17
N GLY A 393 21.00 -17.42 37.65
CA GLY A 393 20.06 -16.76 38.56
C GLY A 393 19.16 -15.69 37.90
N ILE A 394 19.21 -15.52 36.58
CA ILE A 394 18.39 -14.56 35.83
C ILE A 394 17.31 -15.32 35.04
N PRO A 395 16.02 -15.06 35.31
CA PRO A 395 14.94 -15.65 34.53
C PRO A 395 14.83 -14.98 33.15
N ALA A 396 14.49 -15.76 32.12
CA ALA A 396 14.11 -15.25 30.81
C ALA A 396 12.70 -14.63 30.85
N THR A 397 12.54 -13.51 30.15
CA THR A 397 11.27 -12.82 29.92
C THR A 397 10.75 -13.16 28.52
N TYR A 398 9.45 -13.43 28.40
CA TYR A 398 8.80 -13.83 27.15
C TYR A 398 7.76 -12.80 26.73
N ARG A 399 7.59 -12.60 25.42
CA ARG A 399 6.66 -11.59 24.89
C ARG A 399 5.20 -11.98 25.07
N ASP A 400 4.85 -13.24 24.83
CA ASP A 400 3.50 -13.82 24.88
C ASP A 400 3.60 -15.36 24.94
N ASP A 401 2.46 -16.06 24.93
CA ASP A 401 2.37 -17.54 25.04
C ASP A 401 2.91 -18.30 23.82
N ARG A 402 3.21 -17.60 22.72
CA ARG A 402 3.80 -18.17 21.49
C ARG A 402 5.30 -17.91 21.41
N ASP A 403 5.85 -17.05 22.28
CA ASP A 403 7.28 -16.80 22.37
C ASP A 403 7.96 -17.92 23.17
N GLU A 404 8.62 -18.83 22.45
CA GLU A 404 9.35 -19.98 23.00
C GLU A 404 10.79 -19.64 23.38
N TYR A 405 11.28 -18.44 23.02
CA TYR A 405 12.68 -18.08 23.15
C TYR A 405 12.84 -16.97 24.19
N GLY A 406 12.13 -15.85 24.09
CA GLY A 406 12.27 -14.76 25.06
C GLY A 406 13.68 -14.14 25.10
N TRP A 407 14.00 -13.47 26.21
CA TRP A 407 15.28 -12.78 26.41
C TRP A 407 15.65 -12.65 27.89
N PHE A 408 16.92 -12.36 28.18
CA PHE A 408 17.41 -12.01 29.51
C PHE A 408 17.69 -10.51 29.59
N ASP A 409 17.13 -9.85 30.60
CA ASP A 409 17.45 -8.45 30.93
C ASP A 409 18.57 -8.43 31.98
N ILE A 410 19.69 -7.78 31.64
CA ILE A 410 20.95 -7.88 32.35
C ILE A 410 21.43 -6.48 32.73
N LEU A 411 21.67 -6.26 34.02
CA LEU A 411 22.46 -5.15 34.51
C LEU A 411 23.89 -5.64 34.74
N SER A 412 24.87 -5.06 34.03
CA SER A 412 26.27 -5.48 34.19
C SER A 412 26.86 -4.99 35.51
N ALA A 413 27.93 -5.65 35.97
CA ALA A 413 28.89 -5.04 36.88
C ALA A 413 29.50 -3.75 36.27
N PRO A 414 30.01 -2.83 37.10
CA PRO A 414 30.57 -1.56 36.63
C PRO A 414 31.70 -1.75 35.60
N TRP A 415 31.66 -0.94 34.55
CA TRP A 415 32.74 -0.74 33.60
C TRP A 415 33.67 0.33 34.14
N ALA A 416 34.97 0.19 33.83
CA ALA A 416 35.98 1.15 34.28
C ALA A 416 35.74 2.52 33.64
N TRP A 417 36.04 3.58 34.39
CA TRP A 417 36.12 4.95 33.88
C TRP A 417 37.51 5.24 33.31
N PRO A 418 37.67 6.32 32.51
CA PRO A 418 39.00 6.71 32.05
C PRO A 418 39.82 7.23 33.24
N THR A 419 41.13 7.11 33.15
CA THR A 419 42.07 7.73 34.10
C THR A 419 42.63 9.02 33.51
N ASP A 420 42.85 10.02 34.36
CA ASP A 420 43.60 11.23 34.00
C ASP A 420 45.11 10.95 33.88
N ASP A 421 45.88 11.97 33.49
CA ASP A 421 47.33 11.88 33.33
C ASP A 421 48.06 11.58 34.65
N ALA A 422 47.40 11.76 35.81
CA ALA A 422 47.90 11.42 37.14
C ALA A 422 47.46 10.01 37.59
N GLY A 423 46.80 9.23 36.72
CA GLY A 423 46.33 7.88 37.00
C GLY A 423 45.09 7.83 37.90
N ARG A 424 44.41 8.96 38.16
CA ARG A 424 43.17 9.01 38.93
C ARG A 424 42.00 8.73 38.02
N GLU A 425 41.08 7.92 38.50
CA GLU A 425 39.84 7.64 37.80
C GLU A 425 39.00 8.93 37.65
N VAL A 426 38.42 9.16 36.47
CA VAL A 426 37.57 10.31 36.14
C VAL A 426 36.13 9.79 35.96
N PRO A 427 35.32 9.72 37.04
CA PRO A 427 33.98 9.17 36.97
C PRO A 427 33.12 9.91 35.95
N ARG A 428 32.28 9.16 35.21
CA ARG A 428 31.35 9.72 34.22
C ARG A 428 32.01 10.61 33.15
N PHE A 429 33.32 10.40 32.88
CA PHE A 429 34.09 11.26 31.98
C PHE A 429 34.08 12.74 32.40
N GLY A 430 33.94 13.03 33.70
CA GLY A 430 33.92 14.39 34.25
C GLY A 430 32.54 15.05 34.27
N LEU A 431 31.48 14.35 33.86
CA LEU A 431 30.12 14.87 33.87
C LEU A 431 29.45 14.78 35.25
N SER A 432 28.57 15.72 35.55
CA SER A 432 27.73 15.68 36.75
C SER A 432 26.60 14.65 36.63
N ASP A 433 26.12 14.10 37.75
CA ASP A 433 24.95 13.20 37.77
C ASP A 433 23.69 13.93 37.25
N ASP A 434 23.54 15.22 37.60
CA ASP A 434 22.45 16.09 37.15
C ASP A 434 22.43 16.26 35.62
N THR A 435 23.58 16.51 34.98
CA THR A 435 23.68 16.58 33.52
C THR A 435 23.19 15.29 32.87
N CYS A 436 23.62 14.14 33.38
CA CYS A 436 23.19 12.83 32.87
C CYS A 436 21.67 12.63 33.03
N ARG A 437 21.10 12.98 34.19
CA ARG A 437 19.66 12.86 34.45
C ARG A 437 18.84 13.80 33.57
N LYS A 438 19.29 15.04 33.35
CA LYS A 438 18.64 16.00 32.44
C LYS A 438 18.59 15.50 31.00
N VAL A 439 19.70 14.95 30.49
CA VAL A 439 19.74 14.34 29.15
C VAL A 439 18.76 13.16 29.05
N ALA A 440 18.77 12.25 30.02
CA ALA A 440 17.83 11.12 30.04
C ALA A 440 16.36 11.60 30.12
N ALA A 441 16.05 12.57 30.99
CA ALA A 441 14.71 13.13 31.12
C ALA A 441 14.22 13.80 29.84
N ARG A 442 15.08 14.55 29.14
CA ARG A 442 14.78 15.11 27.81
C ARG A 442 14.42 14.00 26.82
N LEU A 443 15.25 12.95 26.73
CA LEU A 443 15.03 11.82 25.81
C LEU A 443 13.71 11.09 26.09
N LEU A 444 13.34 10.96 27.36
CA LEU A 444 12.09 10.36 27.80
C LEU A 444 10.89 11.27 27.52
N GLY A 445 11.01 12.57 27.75
CA GLY A 445 9.98 13.56 27.41
C GLY A 445 9.68 13.61 25.91
N GLU A 446 10.69 13.49 25.05
CA GLU A 446 10.53 13.41 23.60
C GLU A 446 9.73 12.19 23.14
N LEU A 447 9.63 11.11 23.93
CA LEU A 447 8.79 9.96 23.58
C LEU A 447 7.30 10.31 23.56
N ARG A 448 6.90 11.35 24.31
CA ARG A 448 5.53 11.88 24.44
C ARG A 448 5.21 12.94 23.40
N ALA A 449 6.22 13.58 22.80
CA ALA A 449 5.98 14.55 21.74
C ALA A 449 5.20 13.88 20.60
N PRO A 450 4.19 14.55 20.01
CA PRO A 450 3.49 14.01 18.86
C PRO A 450 4.53 13.63 17.82
N LYS A 451 4.45 12.38 17.33
CA LYS A 451 5.44 11.86 16.38
C LYS A 451 5.56 12.88 15.24
N ALA A 452 6.78 13.39 15.01
CA ALA A 452 7.12 13.89 13.69
C ALA A 452 6.68 12.81 12.71
N ALA A 453 5.88 13.19 11.72
CA ALA A 453 5.24 12.24 10.83
C ALA A 453 6.33 11.33 10.23
N THR A 454 6.31 10.03 10.56
CA THR A 454 7.31 9.03 10.18
C THR A 454 6.65 7.97 9.30
N GLY A 455 7.35 7.49 8.26
CA GLY A 455 6.75 6.76 7.12
C GLY A 455 6.48 7.70 5.94
N GLY A 456 5.67 7.32 4.93
CA GLY A 456 5.40 8.12 3.72
C GLY A 456 4.76 9.52 3.90
N GLN A 457 4.90 10.16 5.07
CA GLN A 457 4.76 11.61 5.31
C GLN A 457 6.05 12.31 5.76
N ALA A 458 7.11 11.57 6.05
CA ALA A 458 8.40 12.05 6.54
C ALA A 458 9.42 12.27 5.42
N HIS A 459 9.28 11.50 4.34
CA HIS A 459 10.00 11.85 3.14
C HIS A 459 9.42 13.21 2.71
N ARG A 460 10.25 14.25 2.72
CA ARG A 460 10.10 15.36 1.79
C ARG A 460 10.33 14.81 0.37
N THR A 461 9.51 13.85 -0.04
CA THR A 461 9.32 13.57 -1.45
C THR A 461 8.69 14.83 -2.01
N SER A 462 9.19 15.30 -3.15
CA SER A 462 8.56 16.37 -3.92
C SER A 462 7.08 16.07 -4.18
N THR A 463 6.69 14.79 -4.13
CA THR A 463 5.32 14.29 -4.27
C THR A 463 4.74 13.69 -2.98
N ARG A 464 3.41 13.74 -2.86
CA ARG A 464 2.59 13.09 -1.83
C ARG A 464 1.27 12.64 -2.43
N ARG A 465 0.49 11.85 -1.68
CA ARG A 465 -0.92 11.60 -1.99
C ARG A 465 -1.70 12.92 -2.01
N VAL A 466 -2.40 13.19 -3.11
CA VAL A 466 -3.09 14.47 -3.36
C VAL A 466 -4.26 14.71 -2.42
N LEU A 467 -5.00 13.64 -2.06
CA LEU A 467 -6.06 13.68 -1.06
C LEU A 467 -5.67 12.78 0.12
N ARG A 468 -5.52 13.37 1.31
CA ARG A 468 -5.19 12.61 2.53
C ARG A 468 -5.78 13.18 3.83
N GLY A 469 -6.16 14.45 3.87
CA GLY A 469 -6.77 15.14 5.02
C GLY A 469 -8.18 14.70 5.40
N PHE A 470 -8.47 13.41 5.36
CA PHE A 470 -9.78 12.87 5.76
C PHE A 470 -9.94 12.95 7.27
N THR A 471 -10.86 13.80 7.74
CA THR A 471 -11.25 13.84 9.14
C THR A 471 -12.06 12.60 9.51
N ASN A 472 -11.93 12.12 10.75
CA ASN A 472 -12.82 11.07 11.26
C ASN A 472 -14.23 11.64 11.47
N TRP A 473 -15.25 10.79 11.38
CA TRP A 473 -16.62 11.17 11.69
C TRP A 473 -17.36 10.06 12.43
N THR A 474 -18.48 10.41 13.05
CA THR A 474 -19.33 9.46 13.77
C THR A 474 -20.71 9.40 13.13
N VAL A 475 -21.33 8.23 13.22
CA VAL A 475 -22.70 7.94 12.78
C VAL A 475 -23.43 7.34 13.97
N GLN A 476 -24.60 7.88 14.31
CA GLN A 476 -25.35 7.44 15.49
C GLN A 476 -25.98 6.06 15.26
N PRO A 477 -26.29 5.30 16.32
CA PRO A 477 -27.08 4.07 16.20
C PRO A 477 -28.38 4.30 15.40
N ALA A 478 -28.80 3.28 14.64
CA ALA A 478 -29.96 3.31 13.74
C ALA A 478 -29.90 4.31 12.56
N GLU A 479 -28.84 5.12 12.41
CA GLU A 479 -28.62 5.94 11.21
C GLU A 479 -28.02 5.12 10.06
N ALA A 480 -28.27 5.57 8.83
CA ALA A 480 -27.73 4.93 7.63
C ALA A 480 -26.19 4.98 7.62
N GLY A 481 -25.56 3.82 7.77
CA GLY A 481 -24.11 3.69 7.90
C GLY A 481 -23.63 3.37 9.33
N SER A 482 -24.54 3.21 10.30
CA SER A 482 -24.17 2.59 11.57
C SER A 482 -23.79 1.11 11.36
N LYS A 483 -22.80 0.64 12.10
CA LYS A 483 -22.36 -0.76 12.19
C LYS A 483 -22.62 -1.38 13.55
N TYR A 484 -23.05 -0.57 14.51
CA TYR A 484 -23.36 -0.99 15.87
C TYR A 484 -24.72 -0.41 16.26
N ASP A 485 -25.55 -1.24 16.89
CA ASP A 485 -26.91 -0.86 17.29
C ASP A 485 -26.95 -0.20 18.67
N ASP A 486 -25.89 -0.36 19.44
CA ASP A 486 -25.78 0.04 20.85
C ASP A 486 -24.88 1.27 21.07
N GLU A 487 -24.13 1.70 20.06
CA GLU A 487 -23.10 2.74 20.20
C GLU A 487 -22.81 3.45 18.87
N PRO A 488 -22.44 4.75 18.87
CA PRO A 488 -22.02 5.43 17.65
C PRO A 488 -20.86 4.72 16.94
N THR A 489 -20.98 4.62 15.62
CA THR A 489 -19.94 4.10 14.74
C THR A 489 -19.00 5.22 14.34
N GLN A 490 -17.74 5.16 14.77
CA GLN A 490 -16.69 6.03 14.27
C GLN A 490 -16.14 5.48 12.95
N TRP A 491 -16.03 6.35 11.95
CA TRP A 491 -15.49 6.09 10.63
C TRP A 491 -14.21 6.87 10.39
N GLY A 492 -13.33 6.32 9.57
CA GLY A 492 -12.13 7.02 9.12
C GLY A 492 -11.44 6.33 7.95
N VAL A 493 -10.49 7.05 7.36
CA VAL A 493 -9.81 6.64 6.13
C VAL A 493 -8.33 6.44 6.42
N GLU A 494 -7.79 5.28 6.03
CA GLU A 494 -6.36 4.98 6.15
C GLU A 494 -5.75 4.74 4.76
N ALA A 495 -4.53 5.24 4.55
CA ALA A 495 -3.77 4.94 3.36
C ALA A 495 -3.42 3.44 3.31
N ARG A 496 -3.62 2.80 2.16
CA ARG A 496 -3.20 1.42 1.90
C ARG A 496 -2.19 1.41 0.75
N ASN A 497 -0.99 0.93 1.01
CA ASN A 497 -0.05 0.55 -0.05
C ASN A 497 -0.23 -0.93 -0.30
N ASN A 498 -0.79 -1.28 -1.46
CA ASN A 498 -0.79 -2.66 -1.91
C ASN A 498 0.58 -2.98 -2.53
N LEU A 499 1.00 -4.24 -2.48
CA LEU A 499 2.18 -4.76 -3.21
C LEU A 499 2.07 -4.55 -4.74
N SER A 500 0.89 -4.16 -5.25
CA SER A 500 0.61 -3.85 -6.64
C SER A 500 1.05 -2.45 -7.09
N GLY A 501 1.64 -1.63 -6.22
CA GLY A 501 2.07 -0.26 -6.54
C GLY A 501 0.94 0.77 -6.70
N ARG A 502 -0.34 0.39 -6.47
CA ARG A 502 -1.49 1.30 -6.57
C ARG A 502 -1.71 2.07 -5.26
N ALA A 503 -1.95 3.39 -5.36
CA ALA A 503 -2.30 4.19 -4.19
C ALA A 503 -3.80 4.03 -3.87
N ASN A 504 -4.10 3.08 -3.00
CA ASN A 504 -5.46 2.86 -2.53
C ASN A 504 -5.62 3.43 -1.11
N PHE A 505 -6.86 3.60 -0.69
CA PHE A 505 -7.20 3.87 0.70
C PHE A 505 -8.26 2.88 1.17
N ILE A 506 -8.31 2.66 2.48
CA ILE A 506 -9.31 1.82 3.11
C ILE A 506 -10.21 2.68 3.97
N LEU A 507 -11.51 2.42 3.87
CA LEU A 507 -12.50 2.97 4.76
C LEU A 507 -12.63 2.01 5.95
N LEU A 508 -12.44 2.52 7.15
CA LEU A 508 -12.45 1.80 8.40
C LEU A 508 -13.62 2.26 9.27
N PHE A 509 -14.15 1.35 10.09
CA PHE A 509 -15.14 1.66 11.12
C PHE A 509 -14.79 0.99 12.45
N ARG A 510 -15.17 1.61 13.56
CA ARG A 510 -15.05 1.06 14.92
C ARG A 510 -16.06 1.70 15.86
N ARG A 511 -16.19 1.14 17.06
CA ARG A 511 -16.93 1.78 18.17
C ARG A 511 -16.28 3.10 18.58
N GLU A 512 -17.07 4.13 18.85
CA GLU A 512 -16.55 5.44 19.28
C GLU A 512 -15.70 5.34 20.57
N SER A 513 -16.13 4.53 21.53
CA SER A 513 -15.43 4.23 22.79
C SER A 513 -14.03 3.64 22.56
N ALA A 514 -13.84 2.84 21.51
CA ALA A 514 -12.53 2.31 21.14
C ALA A 514 -11.58 3.41 20.61
N GLY A 515 -12.13 4.50 20.08
CA GLY A 515 -11.39 5.69 19.68
C GLY A 515 -11.12 6.68 20.80
N ALA A 516 -11.99 6.74 21.82
CA ALA A 516 -11.92 7.67 22.95
C ALA A 516 -11.17 7.13 24.18
N GLY A 517 -10.83 5.83 24.23
CA GLY A 517 -10.19 5.21 25.40
C GLY A 517 -8.80 5.76 25.77
N PRO A 518 -8.35 5.59 27.03
CA PRO A 518 -7.11 6.17 27.60
C PRO A 518 -5.80 5.65 26.96
N ARG A 519 -5.88 4.69 26.02
CA ARG A 519 -4.77 4.21 25.20
C ARG A 519 -4.58 5.09 23.95
N THR A 520 -4.60 6.40 24.15
CA THR A 520 -4.40 7.41 23.11
C THR A 520 -2.99 7.25 22.51
N GLY A 521 -2.93 6.95 21.21
CA GLY A 521 -1.64 6.79 20.49
C GLY A 521 -1.61 5.63 19.48
N ARG A 522 -2.61 4.74 19.48
CA ARG A 522 -2.70 3.65 18.48
C ARG A 522 -3.45 4.02 17.19
N GLY A 523 -4.10 5.18 17.11
CA GLY A 523 -4.83 5.58 15.89
C GLY A 523 -5.82 4.51 15.41
N TRP A 524 -5.91 4.30 14.10
CA TRP A 524 -6.70 3.24 13.45
C TRP A 524 -6.06 1.83 13.56
N SER A 525 -5.10 1.63 14.46
CA SER A 525 -4.48 0.32 14.74
C SER A 525 -5.16 -0.45 15.89
N TYR A 526 -6.22 0.09 16.47
CA TYR A 526 -7.01 -0.53 17.53
C TYR A 526 -8.51 -0.30 17.26
N PHE A 527 -9.28 -1.39 17.29
CA PHE A 527 -10.70 -1.41 16.96
C PHE A 527 -11.56 -1.72 18.20
N GLY A 528 -11.00 -2.45 19.17
CA GLY A 528 -11.68 -2.83 20.41
C GLY A 528 -11.14 -4.19 20.89
N PRO A 529 -11.54 -4.64 22.08
CA PRO A 529 -11.26 -6.01 22.52
C PRO A 529 -11.92 -7.03 21.57
N GLY A 530 -11.17 -8.01 21.07
CA GLY A 530 -11.69 -9.05 20.17
C GLY A 530 -11.88 -8.62 18.71
N GLU A 531 -11.65 -7.35 18.39
CA GLU A 531 -11.84 -6.77 17.06
C GLU A 531 -10.51 -6.70 16.28
N SER A 532 -10.52 -7.08 15.00
CA SER A 532 -9.30 -7.17 14.17
C SER A 532 -9.44 -6.51 12.78
N LYS A 533 -8.34 -5.91 12.30
CA LYS A 533 -8.32 -5.03 11.11
C LYS A 533 -9.07 -5.55 9.87
N PRO A 534 -9.02 -6.85 9.47
CA PRO A 534 -9.76 -7.30 8.28
C PRO A 534 -11.28 -7.16 8.39
N ALA A 535 -11.85 -7.31 9.59
CA ALA A 535 -13.29 -7.23 9.85
C ALA A 535 -13.81 -5.78 9.87
N HIS A 536 -12.94 -4.82 10.19
CA HIS A 536 -13.27 -3.41 10.35
C HIS A 536 -12.97 -2.54 9.11
N ILE A 537 -12.50 -3.15 8.02
CA ILE A 537 -12.42 -2.50 6.72
C ILE A 537 -13.81 -2.61 6.07
N ALA A 538 -14.48 -1.50 5.80
CA ALA A 538 -15.76 -1.51 5.10
C ALA A 538 -15.59 -1.52 3.57
N ALA A 539 -14.62 -0.77 3.06
CA ALA A 539 -14.38 -0.65 1.62
C ALA A 539 -12.91 -0.30 1.32
N THR A 540 -12.51 -0.47 0.06
CA THR A 540 -11.21 0.00 -0.44
C THR A 540 -11.45 0.85 -1.67
N GLY A 541 -11.02 2.11 -1.65
CA GLY A 541 -11.12 3.03 -2.79
C GLY A 541 -9.78 3.26 -3.47
N SER A 542 -9.83 3.61 -4.76
CA SER A 542 -8.67 4.06 -5.54
C SER A 542 -8.49 5.57 -5.36
N LEU A 543 -7.29 6.01 -4.99
CA LEU A 543 -7.01 7.44 -4.85
C LEU A 543 -7.03 8.16 -6.20
N ALA A 544 -6.61 7.48 -7.28
CA ALA A 544 -6.69 8.01 -8.63
C ALA A 544 -8.14 8.24 -9.07
N GLU A 545 -9.03 7.27 -8.77
CA GLU A 545 -10.46 7.42 -9.08
C GLU A 545 -11.09 8.55 -8.26
N LEU A 546 -10.73 8.66 -6.97
CA LEU A 546 -11.23 9.74 -6.11
C LEU A 546 -10.76 11.11 -6.59
N ALA A 547 -9.47 11.28 -6.91
CA ALA A 547 -8.93 12.55 -7.39
C ALA A 547 -9.62 13.00 -8.68
N ALA A 548 -9.80 12.08 -9.64
CA ALA A 548 -10.51 12.38 -10.87
C ALA A 548 -11.98 12.72 -10.61
N SER A 549 -12.65 11.99 -9.70
CA SER A 549 -14.06 12.24 -9.38
C SER A 549 -14.25 13.62 -8.77
N VAL A 550 -13.38 13.98 -7.82
CA VAL A 550 -13.38 15.31 -7.18
C VAL A 550 -13.11 16.41 -8.22
N ALA A 551 -12.16 16.21 -9.14
CA ALA A 551 -11.88 17.17 -10.20
C ALA A 551 -13.12 17.45 -11.07
N THR A 552 -13.80 16.39 -11.53
CA THR A 552 -15.01 16.50 -12.35
C THR A 552 -16.13 17.24 -11.61
N HIS A 553 -16.38 16.89 -10.34
CA HIS A 553 -17.45 17.51 -9.57
C HIS A 553 -17.12 18.95 -9.17
N LEU A 554 -15.86 19.27 -8.91
CA LEU A 554 -15.40 20.63 -8.66
C LEU A 554 -15.57 21.51 -9.91
N ASP A 555 -15.11 21.07 -11.08
CA ASP A 555 -15.26 21.82 -12.35
C ASP A 555 -16.74 22.10 -12.64
N ARG A 556 -17.60 21.10 -12.46
CA ARG A 556 -19.06 21.25 -12.62
C ARG A 556 -19.65 22.26 -11.64
N ALA A 557 -19.30 22.17 -10.36
CA ALA A 557 -19.80 23.09 -9.35
C ALA A 557 -19.35 24.53 -9.63
N VAL A 558 -18.09 24.72 -10.04
CA VAL A 558 -17.54 26.03 -10.40
C VAL A 558 -18.23 26.61 -11.62
N ARG A 559 -18.42 25.84 -12.70
CA ARG A 559 -19.15 26.28 -13.91
C ARG A 559 -20.61 26.65 -13.66
N SER A 560 -21.21 26.13 -12.58
CA SER A 560 -22.58 26.46 -12.18
C SER A 560 -22.70 27.79 -11.42
N LEU A 561 -21.59 28.39 -11.03
CA LEU A 561 -21.58 29.71 -10.40
C LEU A 561 -21.92 30.80 -11.41
N ALA A 562 -22.81 31.71 -11.02
CA ALA A 562 -23.29 32.79 -11.88
C ALA A 562 -22.19 33.81 -12.25
N ASP A 563 -21.14 33.94 -11.44
CA ASP A 563 -20.01 34.82 -11.67
C ASP A 563 -18.67 34.11 -11.39
N LEU A 564 -18.06 33.58 -12.44
CA LEU A 564 -16.75 32.92 -12.40
C LEU A 564 -15.60 33.89 -12.04
N GLY A 565 -15.77 35.20 -12.29
CA GLY A 565 -14.77 36.23 -11.98
C GLY A 565 -14.66 36.58 -10.49
N SER A 566 -15.62 36.09 -9.68
CA SER A 566 -15.61 36.25 -8.23
C SER A 566 -14.61 35.33 -7.51
N ILE A 567 -14.10 34.29 -8.17
CA ILE A 567 -13.10 33.37 -7.60
C ILE A 567 -11.72 34.01 -7.70
N SER A 568 -10.95 33.97 -6.61
CA SER A 568 -9.59 34.53 -6.58
C SER A 568 -8.68 33.84 -7.60
N THR A 569 -7.86 34.64 -8.28
CA THR A 569 -6.73 34.18 -9.09
C THR A 569 -5.54 33.87 -8.19
N LEU A 570 -4.67 32.96 -8.63
CA LEU A 570 -3.39 32.74 -7.95
C LEU A 570 -2.48 33.93 -8.25
N THR A 571 -2.12 34.70 -7.22
CA THR A 571 -1.32 35.93 -7.35
C THR A 571 0.15 35.66 -7.71
N GLU A 572 0.61 34.43 -7.49
CA GLU A 572 1.85 33.89 -8.02
C GLU A 572 1.55 32.46 -8.51
N LEU A 573 1.74 32.19 -9.80
CA LEU A 573 1.98 30.80 -10.23
C LEU A 573 3.25 30.36 -9.50
N PRO A 574 3.19 29.36 -8.62
CA PRO A 574 4.40 28.88 -7.97
C PRO A 574 5.31 28.39 -9.09
N ALA A 575 6.52 28.95 -9.19
CA ALA A 575 7.58 28.36 -9.99
C ALA A 575 7.60 26.86 -9.69
N GLU A 576 7.59 26.01 -10.73
CA GLU A 576 7.63 24.56 -10.57
C GLU A 576 8.67 24.23 -9.51
N GLU A 577 8.21 23.81 -8.33
CA GLU A 577 9.08 23.49 -7.21
C GLU A 577 9.95 22.34 -7.70
N GLN A 578 11.24 22.64 -7.97
CA GLN A 578 12.22 21.79 -8.68
C GLN A 578 11.82 20.33 -8.56
N THR A 579 11.17 19.83 -9.60
CA THR A 579 10.80 18.42 -9.68
C THR A 579 12.08 17.67 -9.43
N TYR A 580 12.15 16.90 -8.33
CA TYR A 580 13.32 16.12 -7.91
C TYR A 580 14.09 15.67 -9.15
N ASP A 581 15.29 16.21 -9.33
CA ASP A 581 16.03 16.04 -10.56
C ASP A 581 16.39 14.57 -10.70
N GLN A 582 15.58 13.83 -11.46
CA GLN A 582 15.79 12.40 -11.71
C GLN A 582 17.14 12.19 -12.38
N THR A 583 17.69 13.24 -13.01
CA THR A 583 19.03 13.28 -13.56
C THR A 583 20.08 12.95 -12.51
N ALA A 584 20.04 13.54 -11.31
CA ALA A 584 21.01 13.27 -10.25
C ALA A 584 20.97 11.79 -9.78
N THR A 585 19.79 11.18 -9.72
CA THR A 585 19.64 9.75 -9.38
C THR A 585 20.13 8.84 -10.50
N TRP A 586 19.87 9.20 -11.75
CA TRP A 586 20.34 8.45 -12.91
C TRP A 586 21.85 8.60 -13.12
N GLU A 587 22.41 9.77 -12.84
CA GLU A 587 23.85 10.05 -12.82
C GLU A 587 24.54 9.24 -11.72
N HIS A 588 23.98 9.20 -10.51
CA HIS A 588 24.49 8.33 -9.45
C HIS A 588 24.43 6.84 -9.82
N ARG A 589 23.38 6.39 -10.51
CA ARG A 589 23.29 5.02 -11.05
C ARG A 589 24.34 4.76 -12.13
N ILE A 590 24.64 5.74 -12.98
CA ILE A 590 25.74 5.65 -13.94
C ILE A 590 27.07 5.47 -13.20
N ASP A 591 27.30 6.21 -12.11
CA ASP A 591 28.55 6.13 -11.34
C ASP A 591 28.71 4.77 -10.61
N LEU A 592 27.63 4.23 -10.05
CA LEU A 592 27.63 2.87 -9.50
C LEU A 592 27.97 1.83 -10.57
N LYS A 593 27.36 1.96 -11.76
CA LYS A 593 27.60 1.05 -12.89
C LYS A 593 29.00 1.21 -13.47
N ARG A 594 29.59 2.40 -13.46
CA ARG A 594 31.00 2.63 -13.83
C ARG A 594 31.97 1.98 -12.84
N THR A 595 31.62 1.97 -11.56
CA THR A 595 32.40 1.28 -10.53
C THR A 595 32.35 -0.24 -10.73
N GLU A 596 31.16 -0.79 -11.00
CA GLU A 596 30.96 -2.21 -11.36
C GLU A 596 31.74 -2.58 -12.63
N LEU A 597 31.70 -1.73 -13.66
CA LEU A 597 32.44 -1.90 -14.90
C LEU A 597 33.95 -2.02 -14.65
N THR A 598 34.52 -1.13 -13.84
CA THR A 598 35.95 -1.11 -13.51
C THR A 598 36.38 -2.40 -12.81
N GLN A 599 35.54 -2.95 -11.93
CA GLN A 599 35.81 -4.22 -11.23
C GLN A 599 35.79 -5.41 -12.20
N LEU A 600 34.79 -5.48 -13.08
CA LEU A 600 34.67 -6.54 -14.08
C LEU A 600 35.80 -6.50 -15.11
N GLU A 601 36.28 -5.32 -15.51
CA GLU A 601 37.44 -5.18 -16.39
C GLU A 601 38.73 -5.71 -15.74
N ALA A 602 38.93 -5.41 -14.45
CA ALA A 602 40.06 -5.92 -13.68
C ALA A 602 40.00 -7.45 -13.53
N GLU A 603 38.82 -8.01 -13.26
CA GLU A 603 38.56 -9.46 -13.18
C GLU A 603 38.84 -10.15 -14.54
N ALA A 604 38.33 -9.60 -15.65
CA ALA A 604 38.59 -10.12 -16.99
C ALA A 604 40.08 -10.07 -17.37
N LYS A 605 40.83 -9.08 -16.87
CA LYS A 605 42.29 -8.99 -17.03
C LYS A 605 43.00 -10.03 -16.16
N GLY A 606 42.53 -10.25 -14.94
CA GLY A 606 43.01 -11.29 -14.03
C GLY A 606 42.92 -12.68 -14.66
N HIS A 607 41.74 -13.07 -15.15
CA HIS A 607 41.53 -14.36 -15.80
C HIS A 607 42.37 -14.54 -17.06
N ARG A 608 42.57 -13.50 -17.89
CA ARG A 608 43.50 -13.57 -19.04
C ARG A 608 44.95 -13.79 -18.62
N THR A 609 45.36 -13.17 -17.52
CA THR A 609 46.72 -13.33 -16.99
C THR A 609 46.92 -14.76 -16.48
N MET A 610 45.93 -15.30 -15.76
CA MET A 610 45.96 -16.70 -15.30
C MET A 610 45.95 -17.69 -16.46
N ALA A 611 45.16 -17.43 -17.51
CA ALA A 611 45.17 -18.25 -18.73
C ALA A 611 46.55 -18.26 -19.42
N ALA A 612 47.22 -17.11 -19.50
CA ALA A 612 48.56 -17.00 -20.07
C ALA A 612 49.64 -17.70 -19.21
N LEU A 613 49.52 -17.63 -17.88
CA LEU A 613 50.42 -18.32 -16.96
C LEU A 613 50.26 -19.85 -17.04
N ALA A 614 49.01 -20.34 -17.07
CA ALA A 614 48.72 -21.77 -17.23
C ALA A 614 49.22 -22.32 -18.59
N ALA A 615 49.00 -21.57 -19.67
CA ALA A 615 49.53 -21.92 -20.99
C ALA A 615 51.07 -21.94 -21.02
N GLY A 616 51.72 -20.99 -20.34
CA GLY A 616 53.18 -20.97 -20.20
C GLY A 616 53.74 -22.13 -19.35
N ALA A 617 52.92 -22.72 -18.47
CA ALA A 617 53.25 -23.89 -17.67
C ALA A 617 52.93 -25.23 -18.36
N GLY A 618 52.28 -25.20 -19.53
CA GLY A 618 51.89 -26.39 -20.30
C GLY A 618 50.57 -27.04 -19.87
N ASP A 619 49.75 -26.37 -19.07
CA ASP A 619 48.39 -26.82 -18.71
C ASP A 619 47.35 -26.18 -19.63
N ASP A 620 47.12 -26.84 -20.77
CA ASP A 620 46.22 -26.37 -21.83
C ASP A 620 44.74 -26.35 -21.40
N ASP A 621 44.35 -27.22 -20.47
CA ASP A 621 42.95 -27.33 -20.04
C ASP A 621 42.61 -26.25 -19.01
N GLU A 622 43.51 -25.95 -18.08
CA GLU A 622 43.39 -24.83 -17.15
C GLU A 622 43.45 -23.48 -17.89
N ALA A 623 44.32 -23.35 -18.91
CA ALA A 623 44.39 -22.17 -19.76
C ALA A 623 43.06 -21.91 -20.50
N LYS A 624 42.43 -22.97 -21.04
CA LYS A 624 41.11 -22.88 -21.69
C LYS A 624 40.00 -22.50 -20.71
N ALA A 625 40.02 -23.05 -19.50
CA ALA A 625 39.03 -22.73 -18.47
C ALA A 625 39.08 -21.25 -18.07
N TYR A 626 40.28 -20.71 -17.82
CA TYR A 626 40.45 -19.28 -17.51
C TYR A 626 40.14 -18.37 -18.73
N ALA A 627 40.42 -18.81 -19.95
CA ALA A 627 40.04 -18.08 -21.17
C ALA A 627 38.50 -18.02 -21.36
N ALA A 628 37.78 -19.09 -20.99
CA ALA A 628 36.32 -19.12 -21.00
C ALA A 628 35.74 -18.15 -19.95
N GLN A 629 36.27 -18.17 -18.71
CA GLN A 629 35.87 -17.23 -17.66
C GLN A 629 36.14 -15.77 -18.05
N ALA A 630 37.29 -15.48 -18.67
CA ALA A 630 37.59 -14.14 -19.20
C ALA A 630 36.59 -13.70 -20.29
N SER A 631 36.05 -14.62 -21.08
CA SER A 631 35.06 -14.33 -22.12
C SER A 631 33.67 -14.11 -21.54
N GLU A 632 33.30 -14.84 -20.50
CA GLU A 632 32.05 -14.65 -19.75
C GLU A 632 32.03 -13.27 -19.06
N VAL A 633 33.10 -12.92 -18.35
CA VAL A 633 33.23 -11.60 -17.71
C VAL A 633 33.21 -10.47 -18.74
N ARG A 634 33.83 -10.65 -19.93
CA ARG A 634 33.71 -9.69 -21.04
C ARG A 634 32.28 -9.50 -21.55
N THR A 635 31.45 -10.54 -21.48
CA THR A 635 30.04 -10.43 -21.88
C THR A 635 29.28 -9.55 -20.88
N ARG A 636 29.52 -9.75 -19.58
CA ARG A 636 28.97 -8.91 -18.51
C ARG A 636 29.42 -7.46 -18.60
N VAL A 637 30.69 -7.21 -18.97
CA VAL A 637 31.21 -5.86 -19.25
C VAL A 637 30.34 -5.16 -20.31
N ARG A 638 30.06 -5.83 -21.44
CA ARG A 638 29.21 -5.26 -22.51
C ARG A 638 27.78 -4.98 -22.07
N ASP A 639 27.21 -5.85 -21.24
CA ASP A 639 25.85 -5.65 -20.72
C ASP A 639 25.77 -4.41 -19.82
N VAL A 640 26.77 -4.21 -18.96
CA VAL A 640 26.88 -3.03 -18.09
C VAL A 640 27.12 -1.76 -18.91
N GLU A 641 27.96 -1.79 -19.95
CA GLU A 641 28.15 -0.67 -20.88
C GLU A 641 26.84 -0.28 -21.59
N ALA A 642 26.08 -1.26 -22.08
CA ALA A 642 24.79 -1.03 -22.72
C ALA A 642 23.75 -0.43 -21.74
N GLU A 643 23.79 -0.83 -20.47
CA GLU A 643 22.94 -0.27 -19.43
C GLU A 643 23.32 1.18 -19.08
N ILE A 644 24.62 1.50 -18.98
CA ILE A 644 25.12 2.87 -18.81
C ILE A 644 24.64 3.75 -19.97
N ALA A 645 24.80 3.30 -21.22
CA ALA A 645 24.37 4.04 -22.40
C ALA A 645 22.85 4.30 -22.41
N ARG A 646 22.05 3.30 -22.00
CA ARG A 646 20.59 3.42 -21.88
C ARG A 646 20.18 4.44 -20.83
N ILE A 647 20.84 4.47 -19.68
CA ILE A 647 20.55 5.43 -18.60
C ILE A 647 20.99 6.84 -19.03
N ALA A 648 22.14 6.98 -19.68
CA ALA A 648 22.60 8.25 -20.23
C ALA A 648 21.63 8.83 -21.28
N ALA A 649 21.07 7.99 -22.16
CA ALA A 649 20.05 8.42 -23.12
C ALA A 649 18.77 8.92 -22.43
N LYS A 650 18.36 8.32 -21.29
CA LYS A 650 17.22 8.79 -20.50
C LYS A 650 17.48 10.15 -19.86
N VAL A 651 18.69 10.35 -19.33
CA VAL A 651 19.13 11.66 -18.80
C VAL A 651 19.02 12.73 -19.88
N GLN A 652 19.53 12.45 -21.09
CA GLN A 652 19.50 13.42 -22.18
C GLN A 652 18.07 13.73 -22.64
N ALA A 653 17.23 12.71 -22.83
CA ALA A 653 15.82 12.90 -23.20
C ALA A 653 15.04 13.72 -22.16
N HIS A 654 15.33 13.54 -20.88
CA HIS A 654 14.71 14.31 -19.81
C HIS A 654 15.17 15.78 -19.81
N ARG A 655 16.46 16.04 -20.03
CA ARG A 655 17.00 17.40 -20.19
C ARG A 655 16.41 18.13 -21.39
N ASP A 656 16.23 17.43 -22.51
CA ASP A 656 15.62 17.99 -23.71
C ASP A 656 14.13 18.29 -23.50
N GLN A 657 13.42 17.43 -22.76
CA GLN A 657 12.03 17.66 -22.36
C GLN A 657 11.89 18.87 -21.42
N GLN A 658 12.79 19.04 -20.45
CA GLN A 658 12.79 20.21 -19.56
C GLN A 658 13.02 21.52 -20.33
N ARG A 659 13.95 21.53 -21.29
CA ARG A 659 14.21 22.70 -22.16
C ARG A 659 12.99 23.08 -23.01
N ALA A 660 12.21 22.10 -23.47
CA ALA A 660 10.97 22.35 -24.21
C ALA A 660 9.86 22.92 -23.32
N SER A 661 9.78 22.50 -22.05
CA SER A 661 8.79 23.00 -21.08
C SER A 661 9.05 24.44 -20.62
N THR A 662 10.31 24.84 -20.50
CA THR A 662 10.69 26.22 -20.11
C THR A 662 10.41 27.29 -21.19
N ALA A 663 9.96 26.90 -22.39
CA ALA A 663 9.65 27.83 -23.48
C ALA A 663 8.18 28.30 -23.52
N HIS A 664 7.37 27.98 -22.49
CA HIS A 664 5.97 28.38 -22.35
C HIS A 664 5.70 29.01 -20.96
N ASP A 665 6.47 30.05 -20.60
CA ASP A 665 6.12 30.94 -19.48
C ASP A 665 5.26 32.10 -20.00
N ASP A 666 4.00 31.80 -20.30
CA ASP A 666 2.95 32.83 -20.38
C ASP A 666 2.25 32.89 -19.02
N GLN A 667 2.42 34.01 -18.32
CA GLN A 667 1.67 34.37 -17.13
C GLN A 667 0.18 34.47 -17.48
N ALA A 668 -0.55 33.36 -17.39
CA ALA A 668 -2.00 33.37 -17.37
C ALA A 668 -2.49 33.48 -15.92
N ASP A 669 -3.39 34.43 -15.66
CA ASP A 669 -4.15 34.54 -14.40
C ASP A 669 -5.06 33.29 -14.22
N VAL A 670 -4.50 32.19 -13.70
CA VAL A 670 -5.25 30.95 -13.47
C VAL A 670 -6.01 31.06 -12.13
N SER A 671 -7.33 30.85 -12.16
CA SER A 671 -8.14 30.79 -10.93
C SER A 671 -7.74 29.60 -10.05
N VAL A 672 -7.86 29.73 -8.72
CA VAL A 672 -7.55 28.63 -7.78
C VAL A 672 -8.32 27.35 -8.11
N ALA A 673 -9.58 27.51 -8.55
CA ALA A 673 -10.42 26.41 -9.01
C ALA A 673 -9.82 25.68 -10.23
N ALA A 674 -9.39 26.41 -11.26
CA ALA A 674 -8.79 25.83 -12.46
C ALA A 674 -7.48 25.10 -12.13
N TYR A 675 -6.66 25.67 -11.24
CA TYR A 675 -5.43 25.02 -10.76
C TYR A 675 -5.71 23.71 -10.02
N LEU A 676 -6.70 23.69 -9.12
CA LEU A 676 -7.09 22.49 -8.39
C LEU A 676 -7.63 21.40 -9.31
N VAL A 677 -8.47 21.75 -10.30
CA VAL A 677 -9.01 20.80 -11.28
C VAL A 677 -7.87 20.17 -12.08
N ALA A 678 -7.01 20.99 -12.70
CA ALA A 678 -5.87 20.49 -13.48
C ALA A 678 -4.90 19.67 -12.62
N GLY A 679 -4.65 20.10 -11.39
CA GLY A 679 -3.80 19.41 -10.43
C GLY A 679 -4.36 18.03 -10.05
N LEU A 680 -5.66 17.93 -9.75
CA LEU A 680 -6.31 16.66 -9.41
C LEU A 680 -6.38 15.70 -10.60
N GLU A 681 -6.64 16.19 -11.82
CA GLU A 681 -6.58 15.39 -13.05
C GLU A 681 -5.17 14.86 -13.30
N GLY A 682 -4.14 15.72 -13.19
CA GLY A 682 -2.74 15.31 -13.30
C GLY A 682 -2.33 14.31 -12.21
N SER A 683 -2.94 14.40 -11.02
CA SER A 683 -2.71 13.46 -9.94
C SER A 683 -3.38 12.12 -10.19
N ALA A 684 -4.58 12.09 -10.77
CA ALA A 684 -5.26 10.86 -11.15
C ALA A 684 -4.43 10.02 -12.13
N ARG A 685 -3.80 10.67 -13.12
CA ARG A 685 -2.87 10.03 -14.07
C ARG A 685 -1.59 9.52 -13.39
N ARG A 686 -1.16 10.18 -12.31
CA ARG A 686 -0.01 9.79 -11.47
C ARG A 686 -0.42 8.98 -10.24
N ASN A 687 -1.40 8.07 -10.39
CA ASN A 687 -1.79 7.13 -9.34
C ASN A 687 -2.22 7.82 -8.02
N GLY A 688 -2.84 9.01 -8.10
CA GLY A 688 -3.26 9.79 -6.93
C GLY A 688 -2.13 10.56 -6.22
N GLU A 689 -0.95 10.66 -6.84
CA GLU A 689 0.19 11.42 -6.32
C GLU A 689 0.35 12.78 -7.01
N ALA A 690 0.73 13.79 -6.24
CA ALA A 690 0.96 15.16 -6.71
C ALA A 690 2.05 15.86 -5.90
N PRO A 691 2.55 17.01 -6.36
CA PRO A 691 3.44 17.84 -5.59
C PRO A 691 2.95 18.10 -4.16
N ALA A 692 3.87 18.13 -3.20
CA ALA A 692 3.55 18.30 -1.77
C ALA A 692 2.69 19.53 -1.49
N ARG A 693 2.94 20.65 -2.19
CA ARG A 693 2.16 21.88 -2.11
C ARG A 693 0.72 21.70 -2.59
N LEU A 694 0.50 21.09 -3.75
CA LEU A 694 -0.86 20.82 -4.25
C LEU A 694 -1.63 19.92 -3.28
N GLY A 695 -0.99 18.88 -2.73
CA GLY A 695 -1.64 18.03 -1.73
C GLY A 695 -1.99 18.77 -0.43
N ARG A 696 -1.20 19.75 0.01
CA ARG A 696 -1.56 20.62 1.15
C ARG A 696 -2.74 21.53 0.82
N LEU A 697 -2.72 22.16 -0.35
CA LEU A 697 -3.83 22.99 -0.83
C LEU A 697 -5.14 22.20 -0.91
N CYS A 698 -5.08 20.95 -1.38
CA CYS A 698 -6.26 20.07 -1.37
C CYS A 698 -6.74 19.73 0.05
N ASP A 699 -5.83 19.47 1.00
CA ASP A 699 -6.21 19.21 2.40
C ASP A 699 -6.88 20.44 3.05
N GLU A 700 -6.47 21.66 2.68
CA GLU A 700 -7.04 22.92 3.17
C GLU A 700 -8.37 23.26 2.48
N THR A 701 -8.49 22.95 1.18
CA THR A 701 -9.66 23.29 0.36
C THR A 701 -10.82 22.32 0.58
N PHE A 702 -10.55 21.01 0.67
CA PHE A 702 -11.59 19.98 0.74
C PHE A 702 -11.81 19.51 2.17
N THR A 703 -12.92 19.93 2.76
CA THR A 703 -13.31 19.62 4.15
C THR A 703 -14.54 18.72 4.20
N ASP A 704 -14.94 18.31 5.40
CA ASP A 704 -16.20 17.59 5.67
C ASP A 704 -16.37 16.29 4.87
N TRP A 705 -15.28 15.55 4.70
CA TRP A 705 -15.31 14.27 4.01
C TRP A 705 -16.27 13.29 4.70
N ARG A 706 -17.10 12.63 3.90
CA ARG A 706 -17.89 11.46 4.27
C ARG A 706 -17.77 10.43 3.15
N LEU A 707 -17.51 9.18 3.51
CA LEU A 707 -17.49 8.08 2.55
C LEU A 707 -18.40 6.97 3.04
N ARG A 708 -19.24 6.43 2.14
CA ARG A 708 -20.20 5.38 2.46
C ARG A 708 -20.08 4.24 1.46
N PRO A 709 -19.83 3.00 1.91
CA PRO A 709 -19.83 1.85 1.02
C PRO A 709 -21.26 1.56 0.56
N ASP A 710 -21.44 1.31 -0.74
CA ASP A 710 -22.72 0.99 -1.36
C ASP A 710 -22.53 -0.13 -2.40
N GLY A 711 -22.60 -1.38 -1.95
CA GLY A 711 -22.36 -2.55 -2.79
C GLY A 711 -20.97 -2.55 -3.46
N GLU A 712 -20.96 -2.50 -4.80
CA GLU A 712 -19.73 -2.41 -5.61
C GLU A 712 -19.11 -1.00 -5.66
N ASP A 713 -19.78 -0.02 -5.09
CA ASP A 713 -19.42 1.38 -5.13
C ASP A 713 -19.10 1.96 -3.75
N LEU A 714 -18.49 3.13 -3.77
CA LEU A 714 -18.11 3.93 -2.63
C LEU A 714 -18.55 5.37 -2.91
N ALA A 715 -19.67 5.77 -2.32
CA ALA A 715 -20.17 7.13 -2.38
C ALA A 715 -19.29 8.03 -1.50
N TRP A 716 -19.01 9.25 -1.96
CA TRP A 716 -18.24 10.24 -1.23
C TRP A 716 -18.93 11.60 -1.29
N THR A 717 -18.80 12.38 -0.22
CA THR A 717 -19.18 13.80 -0.18
C THR A 717 -18.10 14.61 0.52
N CYS A 718 -17.90 15.86 0.10
CA CYS A 718 -17.04 16.83 0.78
C CYS A 718 -17.53 18.27 0.49
N ALA A 719 -16.97 19.26 1.18
CA ALA A 719 -17.15 20.66 0.85
C ALA A 719 -15.85 21.23 0.28
N ALA A 720 -15.90 21.93 -0.84
CA ALA A 720 -14.78 22.70 -1.37
C ALA A 720 -14.90 24.16 -0.94
N LEU A 721 -13.88 24.68 -0.26
CA LEU A 721 -13.79 26.06 0.21
C LEU A 721 -12.90 26.88 -0.73
N LEU A 722 -13.49 27.57 -1.70
CA LEU A 722 -12.75 28.35 -2.70
C LEU A 722 -12.64 29.83 -2.29
N PRO A 723 -11.45 30.44 -2.29
CA PRO A 723 -11.29 31.85 -1.95
C PRO A 723 -11.90 32.76 -3.01
N LEU A 724 -12.58 33.83 -2.57
CA LEU A 724 -13.19 34.84 -3.44
C LEU A 724 -12.29 36.08 -3.58
N SER A 725 -12.31 36.72 -4.75
CA SER A 725 -11.56 37.94 -5.04
C SER A 725 -11.99 39.14 -4.18
N SER A 726 -13.23 39.14 -3.70
CA SER A 726 -13.77 40.13 -2.75
C SER A 726 -13.37 39.89 -1.28
N GLY A 727 -12.63 38.81 -0.98
CA GLY A 727 -12.42 38.30 0.37
C GLY A 727 -13.50 37.31 0.82
N GLY A 728 -13.12 36.35 1.67
CA GLY A 728 -13.99 35.24 2.11
C GLY A 728 -13.86 33.96 1.26
N HIS A 729 -14.73 32.97 1.51
CA HIS A 729 -14.73 31.69 0.80
C HIS A 729 -16.12 31.31 0.29
N ALA A 730 -16.20 30.80 -0.95
CA ALA A 730 -17.36 30.08 -1.44
C ALA A 730 -17.28 28.62 -0.99
N ARG A 731 -18.34 28.13 -0.32
CA ARG A 731 -18.47 26.73 0.09
C ARG A 731 -19.32 25.98 -0.92
N LEU A 732 -18.70 25.09 -1.69
CA LEU A 732 -19.36 24.26 -2.70
C LEU A 732 -19.51 22.83 -2.19
N PRO A 733 -20.73 22.32 -1.96
CA PRO A 733 -20.93 20.92 -1.63
C PRO A 733 -20.66 20.05 -2.86
N LEU A 734 -19.78 19.07 -2.71
CA LEU A 734 -19.41 18.10 -3.74
C LEU A 734 -19.84 16.70 -3.29
N ALA A 735 -20.35 15.91 -4.22
CA ALA A 735 -20.74 14.53 -3.99
C ALA A 735 -20.51 13.72 -5.26
N GLY A 736 -20.04 12.49 -5.12
CA GLY A 736 -19.81 11.57 -6.24
C GLY A 736 -19.64 10.13 -5.78
N THR A 737 -19.31 9.24 -6.72
CA THR A 737 -19.20 7.79 -6.46
C THR A 737 -17.99 7.20 -7.19
N ILE A 738 -17.19 6.41 -6.48
CA ILE A 738 -16.07 5.65 -7.07
C ILE A 738 -16.24 4.16 -6.79
N ARG A 739 -15.40 3.29 -7.36
CA ARG A 739 -15.54 1.85 -7.09
C ARG A 739 -15.01 1.44 -5.72
N ASN A 740 -15.65 0.41 -5.17
CA ASN A 740 -15.09 -0.41 -4.11
C ASN A 740 -14.22 -1.54 -4.70
N VAL A 741 -12.91 -1.43 -4.54
CA VAL A 741 -11.92 -2.38 -5.08
C VAL A 741 -11.98 -3.74 -4.39
N ARG A 742 -12.46 -3.83 -3.15
CA ARG A 742 -12.40 -5.05 -2.32
C ARG A 742 -13.35 -6.17 -2.76
N THR A 743 -14.49 -5.85 -3.37
CA THR A 743 -15.55 -6.82 -3.69
C THR A 743 -15.29 -7.64 -4.95
N ARG A 744 -14.24 -7.35 -5.73
CA ARG A 744 -13.95 -8.02 -7.01
C ARG A 744 -12.89 -9.11 -6.90
N THR A 745 -13.22 -10.21 -6.24
CA THR A 745 -12.51 -11.48 -6.44
C THR A 745 -12.84 -12.03 -7.83
N GLY A 746 -11.86 -12.11 -8.73
CA GLY A 746 -11.95 -12.90 -9.98
C GLY A 746 -12.40 -12.19 -11.27
N LYS A 747 -12.70 -10.88 -11.27
CA LYS A 747 -13.02 -10.13 -12.51
C LYS A 747 -12.21 -8.84 -12.61
N THR A 748 -11.28 -8.78 -13.57
CA THR A 748 -10.36 -7.65 -13.79
C THR A 748 -10.99 -6.45 -14.48
N LEU A 749 -12.08 -6.63 -15.22
CA LEU A 749 -12.72 -5.55 -15.98
C LEU A 749 -13.87 -4.90 -15.19
N ALA A 750 -13.94 -3.56 -15.20
CA ALA A 750 -15.06 -2.84 -14.61
C ALA A 750 -16.42 -3.28 -15.19
N ASN A 751 -17.49 -3.22 -14.41
CA ASN A 751 -18.85 -3.49 -14.89
C ASN A 751 -19.28 -2.38 -15.89
N ALA A 752 -20.36 -2.60 -16.63
CA ALA A 752 -20.81 -1.63 -17.65
C ALA A 752 -21.22 -0.30 -17.01
N GLU A 753 -21.96 -0.36 -15.91
CA GLU A 753 -22.48 0.79 -15.18
C GLU A 753 -21.39 1.76 -14.70
N THR A 754 -20.28 1.25 -14.12
CA THR A 754 -19.14 2.10 -13.74
C THR A 754 -18.54 2.81 -14.96
N VAL A 755 -18.33 2.08 -16.06
CA VAL A 755 -17.69 2.65 -17.26
C VAL A 755 -18.60 3.70 -17.89
N VAL A 756 -19.90 3.44 -17.93
CA VAL A 756 -20.92 4.34 -18.45
C VAL A 756 -21.01 5.61 -17.60
N ARG A 757 -21.01 5.50 -16.26
CA ARG A 757 -20.92 6.64 -15.35
C ARG A 757 -19.71 7.51 -15.67
N TYR A 758 -18.52 6.94 -15.78
CA TYR A 758 -17.31 7.72 -16.08
C TYR A 758 -17.34 8.40 -17.45
N VAL A 759 -17.81 7.70 -18.48
CA VAL A 759 -17.79 8.22 -19.86
C VAL A 759 -18.93 9.22 -20.10
N PHE A 760 -20.14 8.93 -19.62
CA PHE A 760 -21.32 9.72 -19.95
C PHE A 760 -21.82 10.61 -18.82
N GLU A 761 -21.93 10.10 -17.58
CA GLU A 761 -22.39 10.92 -16.44
C GLU A 761 -21.35 11.96 -16.01
N GLU A 762 -20.08 11.55 -15.95
CA GLU A 762 -18.95 12.40 -15.62
C GLU A 762 -18.42 13.13 -16.86
N GLY A 763 -18.63 12.57 -18.06
CA GLY A 763 -18.28 13.20 -19.34
C GLY A 763 -16.80 13.06 -19.72
N ARG A 764 -16.07 12.10 -19.14
CA ARG A 764 -14.63 11.91 -19.37
C ARG A 764 -14.32 11.32 -20.73
N ASP A 765 -13.12 11.55 -21.24
CA ASP A 765 -12.70 10.88 -22.47
C ASP A 765 -12.53 9.37 -22.22
N LEU A 766 -12.90 8.56 -23.21
CA LEU A 766 -12.82 7.11 -23.08
C LEU A 766 -11.37 6.61 -22.92
N THR A 767 -10.38 7.32 -23.45
CA THR A 767 -8.95 7.00 -23.25
C THR A 767 -8.54 7.28 -21.82
N GLU A 768 -8.97 8.40 -21.24
CA GLU A 768 -8.74 8.73 -19.84
C GLU A 768 -9.36 7.66 -18.90
N VAL A 769 -10.59 7.21 -19.21
CA VAL A 769 -11.25 6.14 -18.46
C VAL A 769 -10.51 4.80 -18.62
N ALA A 770 -9.99 4.52 -19.82
CA ALA A 770 -9.20 3.34 -20.12
C ALA A 770 -7.90 3.32 -19.30
N ASP A 771 -7.18 4.44 -19.24
CA ASP A 771 -5.96 4.60 -18.44
C ASP A 771 -6.24 4.48 -16.94
N LEU A 772 -7.29 5.14 -16.45
CA LEU A 772 -7.72 5.08 -15.06
C LEU A 772 -8.05 3.65 -14.62
N LEU A 773 -8.74 2.90 -15.47
CA LEU A 773 -9.12 1.50 -15.22
C LEU A 773 -8.04 0.49 -15.63
N GLN A 774 -6.93 0.95 -16.22
CA GLN A 774 -5.82 0.15 -16.74
C GLN A 774 -6.27 -0.96 -17.71
N VAL A 775 -7.11 -0.58 -18.68
CA VAL A 775 -7.61 -1.45 -19.74
C VAL A 775 -7.52 -0.71 -21.07
N THR A 776 -7.56 -1.41 -22.20
CA THR A 776 -7.51 -0.70 -23.50
C THR A 776 -8.84 0.00 -23.81
N ARG A 777 -8.77 1.15 -24.50
CA ARG A 777 -9.93 1.86 -25.06
C ARG A 777 -10.85 0.92 -25.84
N LYS A 778 -10.27 0.09 -26.71
CA LYS A 778 -10.97 -0.96 -27.48
C LYS A 778 -11.77 -1.91 -26.57
N THR A 779 -11.19 -2.36 -25.46
CA THR A 779 -11.85 -3.28 -24.52
C THR A 779 -13.08 -2.62 -23.88
N LEU A 780 -12.95 -1.37 -23.41
CA LEU A 780 -14.10 -0.64 -22.83
C LEU A 780 -15.19 -0.40 -23.86
N LEU A 781 -14.80 0.03 -25.06
CA LEU A 781 -15.73 0.33 -26.15
C LEU A 781 -16.55 -0.90 -26.54
N ILE A 782 -15.88 -2.03 -26.82
CA ILE A 782 -16.53 -3.24 -27.35
C ILE A 782 -17.29 -4.00 -26.26
N LYS A 783 -16.73 -4.11 -25.05
CA LYS A 783 -17.30 -4.98 -24.00
C LYS A 783 -18.24 -4.28 -23.03
N ARG A 784 -18.30 -2.94 -23.03
CA ARG A 784 -19.04 -2.15 -22.03
C ARG A 784 -19.90 -1.06 -22.67
N VAL A 785 -19.28 -0.10 -23.34
CA VAL A 785 -19.98 1.10 -23.83
C VAL A 785 -20.95 0.79 -24.97
N MET A 786 -20.49 0.12 -26.03
CA MET A 786 -21.34 -0.20 -27.18
C MET A 786 -22.50 -1.14 -26.83
N PRO A 787 -22.31 -2.22 -26.05
CA PRO A 787 -23.43 -3.05 -25.60
C PRO A 787 -24.45 -2.30 -24.75
N TRP A 788 -24.00 -1.41 -23.86
CA TRP A 788 -24.89 -0.61 -23.03
C TRP A 788 -25.75 0.35 -23.86
N LEU A 789 -25.15 1.08 -24.83
CA LEU A 789 -25.92 1.94 -25.72
C LEU A 789 -27.02 1.18 -26.49
N VAL A 790 -26.75 -0.06 -26.89
CA VAL A 790 -27.75 -0.92 -27.54
C VAL A 790 -28.85 -1.32 -26.56
N SER A 791 -28.54 -1.63 -25.30
CA SER A 791 -29.57 -1.97 -24.30
C SER A 791 -30.47 -0.80 -23.95
N GLU A 792 -29.95 0.44 -24.02
CA GLU A 792 -30.74 1.67 -23.80
C GLU A 792 -31.46 2.19 -25.06
N GLY A 793 -31.47 1.42 -26.16
CA GLY A 793 -32.23 1.77 -27.38
C GLY A 793 -31.48 2.60 -28.44
N VAL A 794 -30.21 2.97 -28.21
CA VAL A 794 -29.36 3.65 -29.22
C VAL A 794 -28.77 2.59 -30.17
N THR A 795 -29.54 2.21 -31.18
CA THR A 795 -29.22 1.07 -32.06
C THR A 795 -28.41 1.46 -33.30
N ALA A 796 -28.64 2.66 -33.86
CA ALA A 796 -27.96 3.16 -35.05
C ALA A 796 -26.43 3.23 -34.84
N ARG A 797 -25.65 2.73 -35.81
CA ARG A 797 -24.18 2.77 -35.74
C ARG A 797 -23.66 4.22 -35.65
N GLY A 798 -24.23 5.12 -36.44
CA GLY A 798 -23.87 6.53 -36.46
C GLY A 798 -24.09 7.21 -35.11
N ALA A 799 -25.27 7.02 -34.51
CA ALA A 799 -25.61 7.56 -33.20
C ALA A 799 -24.64 7.09 -32.11
N LYS A 800 -24.33 5.78 -32.07
CA LYS A 800 -23.38 5.23 -31.10
C LYS A 800 -21.98 5.82 -31.25
N CYS A 801 -21.46 5.89 -32.48
CA CYS A 801 -20.10 6.39 -32.71
C CYS A 801 -20.01 7.89 -32.42
N ALA A 802 -20.97 8.68 -32.89
CA ALA A 802 -21.04 10.11 -32.64
C ALA A 802 -21.18 10.43 -31.14
N LEU A 803 -22.00 9.66 -30.42
CA LEU A 803 -22.24 9.89 -29.00
C LEU A 803 -21.02 9.56 -28.14
N VAL A 804 -20.30 8.47 -28.43
CA VAL A 804 -19.08 8.11 -27.70
C VAL A 804 -17.96 9.12 -27.94
N ASP A 805 -17.81 9.60 -29.17
CA ASP A 805 -16.76 10.54 -29.58
C ASP A 805 -17.16 12.01 -29.44
N HIS A 806 -18.31 12.28 -28.80
CA HIS A 806 -18.90 13.61 -28.82
C HIS A 806 -18.01 14.62 -28.09
N PRO A 807 -17.60 15.72 -28.76
CA PRO A 807 -16.62 16.66 -28.20
C PRO A 807 -17.19 17.51 -27.06
N VAL A 808 -18.53 17.62 -26.97
CA VAL A 808 -19.23 18.36 -25.91
C VAL A 808 -19.67 17.38 -24.81
N PRO A 809 -19.04 17.36 -23.61
CA PRO A 809 -19.41 16.45 -22.52
C PRO A 809 -20.85 16.63 -22.05
N ALA A 810 -21.36 17.87 -22.08
CA ALA A 810 -22.73 18.18 -21.67
C ALA A 810 -23.80 17.44 -22.50
N VAL A 811 -23.50 17.12 -23.77
CA VAL A 811 -24.39 16.31 -24.62
C VAL A 811 -24.44 14.86 -24.13
N ARG A 812 -23.27 14.26 -23.86
CA ARG A 812 -23.17 12.90 -23.29
C ARG A 812 -23.88 12.79 -21.95
N GLN A 813 -23.73 13.80 -21.10
CA GLN A 813 -24.37 13.86 -19.77
C GLN A 813 -25.89 14.01 -19.85
N GLU A 814 -26.39 14.83 -20.77
CA GLU A 814 -27.82 15.01 -20.96
C GLU A 814 -28.47 13.74 -21.53
N LEU A 815 -27.83 13.12 -22.53
CA LEU A 815 -28.33 11.88 -23.12
C LEU A 815 -28.26 10.73 -22.12
N HIS A 816 -27.22 10.61 -21.31
CA HIS A 816 -27.17 9.66 -20.21
C HIS A 816 -28.32 9.85 -19.23
N ARG A 817 -28.53 11.10 -18.76
CA ARG A 817 -29.64 11.42 -17.86
C ARG A 817 -30.99 11.06 -18.46
N TRP A 818 -31.15 11.19 -19.77
CA TRP A 818 -32.38 10.83 -20.46
C TRP A 818 -32.54 9.30 -20.58
N LEU A 819 -31.50 8.58 -21.01
CA LEU A 819 -31.49 7.12 -21.18
C LEU A 819 -31.67 6.37 -19.86
N THR A 820 -31.07 6.85 -18.76
CA THR A 820 -31.07 6.13 -17.47
C THR A 820 -32.19 6.53 -16.51
N ARG A 821 -33.09 7.44 -16.88
CA ARG A 821 -34.19 7.86 -16.02
C ARG A 821 -35.42 6.97 -16.19
N ASP A 822 -36.05 6.66 -15.06
CA ASP A 822 -37.36 6.02 -15.02
C ASP A 822 -38.39 6.91 -15.75
N PRO A 823 -39.07 6.43 -16.82
CA PRO A 823 -40.01 7.23 -17.60
C PRO A 823 -41.15 7.87 -16.78
N GLY A 824 -41.35 7.45 -15.51
CA GLY A 824 -42.29 8.06 -14.56
C GLY A 824 -41.80 9.29 -13.77
N ALA A 825 -40.50 9.61 -13.79
CA ALA A 825 -39.95 10.75 -13.05
C ALA A 825 -39.99 12.04 -13.89
N THR A 826 -41.19 12.61 -14.06
CA THR A 826 -41.39 13.97 -14.62
C THR A 826 -40.75 15.02 -13.72
N THR A 827 -39.46 15.30 -13.89
CA THR A 827 -38.90 16.58 -13.44
C THR A 827 -39.38 17.66 -14.40
N ALA A 828 -40.20 18.58 -13.86
CA ALA A 828 -40.64 19.82 -14.48
C ALA A 828 -39.48 20.82 -14.72
N THR A 829 -38.39 20.38 -15.36
CA THR A 829 -37.44 21.28 -16.01
C THR A 829 -37.99 21.58 -17.39
N THR A 830 -38.41 22.82 -17.61
CA THR A 830 -38.84 23.39 -18.88
C THR A 830 -37.93 22.87 -20.01
N SER A 831 -38.41 21.91 -20.84
CA SER A 831 -37.58 21.38 -21.91
C SER A 831 -37.31 22.53 -22.89
N SER A 832 -36.04 22.83 -23.11
CA SER A 832 -35.70 23.78 -24.16
C SER A 832 -35.83 23.07 -25.51
N ALA A 833 -36.21 23.79 -26.56
CA ALA A 833 -36.26 23.26 -27.93
C ALA A 833 -34.91 22.69 -28.42
N TYR A 834 -33.81 22.95 -27.71
CA TYR A 834 -32.52 22.30 -27.93
C TYR A 834 -32.47 20.87 -27.37
N LEU A 835 -32.97 20.65 -26.14
CA LEU A 835 -32.95 19.33 -25.51
C LEU A 835 -33.84 18.33 -26.25
N ASP A 836 -35.01 18.77 -26.71
CA ASP A 836 -35.91 17.91 -27.48
C ASP A 836 -35.28 17.49 -28.82
N ARG A 837 -34.52 18.41 -29.45
CA ARG A 837 -33.80 18.12 -30.71
C ARG A 837 -32.60 17.23 -30.49
N LEU A 838 -31.89 17.41 -29.38
CA LEU A 838 -30.80 16.54 -29.00
C LEU A 838 -31.30 15.09 -28.87
N ARG A 839 -32.38 14.87 -28.12
CA ARG A 839 -32.96 13.52 -27.94
C ARG A 839 -33.41 12.92 -29.27
N ALA A 840 -34.23 13.66 -30.03
CA ALA A 840 -34.74 13.19 -31.32
C ALA A 840 -33.63 12.82 -32.33
N THR A 841 -32.47 13.50 -32.27
CA THR A 841 -31.33 13.20 -33.17
C THR A 841 -30.70 11.84 -32.86
N TYR A 842 -30.53 11.50 -31.58
CA TYR A 842 -29.86 10.25 -31.18
C TYR A 842 -30.83 9.06 -31.03
N GLU A 843 -32.13 9.31 -31.05
CA GLU A 843 -33.19 8.29 -31.20
C GLU A 843 -33.41 7.86 -32.65
N ASP A 844 -32.91 8.63 -33.64
CA ASP A 844 -33.11 8.33 -35.05
C ASP A 844 -32.41 7.01 -35.44
N PRO A 845 -33.17 5.93 -35.76
CA PRO A 845 -32.61 4.64 -36.11
C PRO A 845 -31.82 4.69 -37.44
N ASP A 846 -32.09 5.69 -38.26
CA ASP A 846 -31.51 5.90 -39.59
C ASP A 846 -30.43 6.99 -39.59
N LEU A 847 -29.93 7.42 -38.41
CA LEU A 847 -28.89 8.44 -38.31
C LEU A 847 -27.60 7.97 -39.03
N ALA A 848 -27.45 8.44 -40.27
CA ALA A 848 -26.32 8.15 -41.13
C ALA A 848 -25.13 9.05 -40.75
N TRP A 849 -24.32 8.58 -39.81
CA TRP A 849 -23.13 9.27 -39.33
C TRP A 849 -21.88 8.37 -39.42
N GLY A 850 -20.70 8.97 -39.52
CA GLY A 850 -19.43 8.25 -39.64
C GLY A 850 -18.95 7.60 -38.32
N ASP A 851 -17.71 7.14 -38.29
CA ASP A 851 -17.06 6.58 -37.09
C ASP A 851 -16.54 7.66 -36.11
N SER A 852 -17.00 8.92 -36.26
CA SER A 852 -16.60 10.10 -35.48
C SER A 852 -17.79 11.02 -35.24
N ALA A 853 -17.75 11.88 -34.22
CA ALA A 853 -18.78 12.91 -34.02
C ALA A 853 -18.72 14.01 -35.08
N VAL A 854 -17.55 14.28 -35.68
CA VAL A 854 -17.39 15.13 -36.86
C VAL A 854 -16.86 14.28 -38.01
N PRO A 855 -17.65 13.94 -39.03
CA PRO A 855 -17.30 12.94 -40.06
C PRO A 855 -16.27 13.46 -41.08
N ASP A 856 -16.18 14.77 -41.28
CA ASP A 856 -15.34 15.39 -42.30
C ASP A 856 -14.37 16.41 -41.70
N ASP A 857 -13.26 16.69 -42.38
CA ASP A 857 -12.42 17.84 -42.03
C ASP A 857 -13.18 19.15 -42.33
N THR A 858 -13.52 19.88 -41.27
CA THR A 858 -14.28 21.14 -41.33
C THR A 858 -13.38 22.37 -41.44
N THR A 859 -12.06 22.22 -41.31
CA THR A 859 -11.12 23.35 -41.23
C THR A 859 -11.13 24.17 -42.53
N TRP A 860 -11.10 23.51 -43.68
CA TRP A 860 -11.17 24.21 -44.97
C TRP A 860 -12.54 24.84 -45.23
N ILE A 861 -13.63 24.28 -44.67
CA ILE A 861 -14.99 24.87 -44.77
C ILE A 861 -15.06 26.14 -43.93
N ALA A 862 -14.44 26.14 -42.75
CA ALA A 862 -14.33 27.32 -41.90
C ALA A 862 -13.52 28.41 -42.60
N GLU A 863 -12.43 28.04 -43.29
CA GLU A 863 -11.65 28.98 -44.10
C GLU A 863 -12.44 29.54 -45.28
N ALA A 864 -13.23 28.70 -45.97
CA ALA A 864 -14.15 29.15 -47.01
C ALA A 864 -15.13 30.23 -46.49
N LEU A 865 -15.70 30.02 -45.29
CA LEU A 865 -16.59 30.99 -44.68
C LEU A 865 -15.87 32.27 -44.23
N ARG A 866 -14.61 32.18 -43.79
CA ARG A 866 -13.80 33.38 -43.47
C ARG A 866 -13.56 34.22 -44.71
N LEU A 867 -13.16 33.60 -45.82
CA LEU A 867 -12.98 34.27 -47.11
C LEU A 867 -14.27 34.98 -47.54
N LEU A 868 -15.40 34.27 -47.46
CA LEU A 868 -16.72 34.80 -47.85
C LEU A 868 -17.34 35.80 -46.85
N ALA A 869 -16.69 36.01 -45.69
CA ALA A 869 -17.13 36.93 -44.65
C ALA A 869 -16.18 38.12 -44.44
N VAL A 870 -15.10 38.23 -45.22
CA VAL A 870 -14.02 39.21 -44.97
C VAL A 870 -14.53 40.66 -45.00
N ASP A 871 -15.29 41.05 -46.02
CA ASP A 871 -15.81 42.41 -46.18
C ASP A 871 -17.30 42.43 -46.59
N THR A 872 -17.89 43.62 -46.59
CA THR A 872 -19.32 43.83 -46.84
C THR A 872 -19.75 43.53 -48.28
N GLU A 873 -18.91 43.85 -49.27
CA GLU A 873 -19.22 43.61 -50.69
C GLU A 873 -19.17 42.11 -51.00
N THR A 874 -18.12 41.43 -50.52
CA THR A 874 -17.99 39.96 -50.63
C THR A 874 -19.17 39.24 -49.97
N ARG A 875 -19.63 39.70 -48.80
CA ARG A 875 -20.82 39.13 -48.13
C ARG A 875 -22.11 39.30 -48.92
N LYS A 876 -22.25 40.42 -49.64
CA LYS A 876 -23.47 40.77 -50.38
C LYS A 876 -23.53 40.07 -51.73
N HIS A 877 -22.41 40.09 -52.47
CA HIS A 877 -22.32 39.63 -53.86
C HIS A 877 -21.68 38.24 -54.02
N GLY A 878 -20.99 37.73 -53.01
CA GLY A 878 -20.27 36.45 -53.06
C GLY A 878 -18.99 36.51 -53.89
N LEU A 879 -18.24 35.40 -53.91
CA LEU A 879 -17.06 35.22 -54.77
C LEU A 879 -17.34 34.17 -55.85
N PRO A 880 -16.66 34.24 -57.01
CA PRO A 880 -16.69 33.17 -58.01
C PRO A 880 -16.33 31.82 -57.39
N VAL A 881 -17.02 30.75 -57.81
CA VAL A 881 -16.75 29.38 -57.32
C VAL A 881 -15.28 28.98 -57.56
N LEU A 882 -14.74 29.34 -58.73
CA LEU A 882 -13.35 29.04 -59.11
C LEU A 882 -12.34 29.71 -58.16
N ASP A 883 -12.54 30.97 -57.80
CA ASP A 883 -11.62 31.72 -56.93
C ASP A 883 -11.59 31.12 -55.51
N VAL A 884 -12.76 30.74 -54.99
CA VAL A 884 -12.86 30.05 -53.70
C VAL A 884 -12.19 28.67 -53.76
N ALA A 885 -12.37 27.94 -54.87
CA ALA A 885 -11.75 26.64 -55.07
C ALA A 885 -10.21 26.74 -55.12
N LEU A 886 -9.68 27.71 -55.86
CA LEU A 886 -8.24 27.98 -55.96
C LEU A 886 -7.65 28.41 -54.61
N ALA A 887 -8.31 29.32 -53.88
CA ALA A 887 -7.83 29.81 -52.58
C ALA A 887 -7.75 28.69 -51.52
N LEU A 888 -8.61 27.68 -51.61
CA LEU A 888 -8.67 26.57 -50.65
C LEU A 888 -7.91 25.32 -51.11
N GLY A 889 -7.34 25.32 -52.32
CA GLY A 889 -6.72 24.13 -52.92
C GLY A 889 -7.73 22.99 -53.16
N ARG A 890 -8.96 23.31 -53.55
CA ARG A 890 -10.08 22.38 -53.78
C ARG A 890 -10.61 22.48 -55.20
N SER A 891 -11.46 21.54 -55.60
CA SER A 891 -12.18 21.58 -56.87
C SER A 891 -13.45 22.44 -56.79
N GLU A 892 -13.90 22.99 -57.93
CA GLU A 892 -15.21 23.66 -58.00
C GLU A 892 -16.36 22.76 -57.57
N ALA A 893 -16.27 21.45 -57.84
CA ALA A 893 -17.27 20.48 -57.46
C ALA A 893 -17.40 20.36 -55.93
N GLU A 894 -16.29 20.33 -55.20
CA GLU A 894 -16.27 20.32 -53.73
C GLU A 894 -16.88 21.61 -53.14
N VAL A 895 -16.58 22.77 -53.72
CA VAL A 895 -17.19 24.05 -53.28
C VAL A 895 -18.70 24.08 -53.56
N ARG A 896 -19.14 23.56 -54.72
CA ARG A 896 -20.57 23.45 -55.06
C ARG A 896 -21.32 22.48 -54.14
N GLU A 897 -20.66 21.42 -53.67
CA GLU A 897 -21.23 20.47 -52.70
C GLU A 897 -21.57 21.15 -51.36
N LEU A 898 -20.82 22.20 -50.95
CA LEU A 898 -21.14 22.99 -49.75
C LEU A 898 -22.43 23.82 -49.87
N VAL A 899 -22.90 24.07 -51.11
CA VAL A 899 -24.14 24.81 -51.38
C VAL A 899 -25.31 23.87 -51.62
N LYS A 900 -25.08 22.81 -52.40
CA LYS A 900 -26.09 21.80 -52.73
C LYS A 900 -25.45 20.41 -52.55
N PRO A 901 -25.57 19.83 -51.35
CA PRO A 901 -24.99 18.53 -51.04
C PRO A 901 -25.53 17.42 -51.94
N GLN A 902 -24.67 16.48 -52.32
CA GLN A 902 -25.07 15.28 -53.04
C GLN A 902 -25.39 14.16 -52.05
N LYS A 903 -26.49 13.44 -52.25
CA LYS A 903 -26.88 12.30 -51.41
C LYS A 903 -25.86 11.18 -51.60
N ARG A 904 -25.18 10.77 -50.54
CA ARG A 904 -24.22 9.66 -50.58
C ARG A 904 -24.94 8.33 -50.39
N SER A 905 -24.58 7.31 -51.16
CA SER A 905 -25.13 5.95 -50.99
C SER A 905 -24.51 5.30 -49.75
N GLY A 906 -25.28 5.16 -48.67
CA GLY A 906 -24.87 4.43 -47.47
C GLY A 906 -23.93 5.18 -46.52
N GLY A 907 -24.04 6.52 -46.42
CA GLY A 907 -23.20 7.31 -45.51
C GLY A 907 -23.74 8.72 -45.23
N PHE A 908 -22.98 9.47 -44.43
CA PHE A 908 -23.30 10.84 -44.06
C PHE A 908 -23.42 11.75 -45.29
N THR A 909 -24.56 12.41 -45.45
CA THR A 909 -24.76 13.44 -46.47
C THR A 909 -24.47 14.80 -45.84
N ARG A 910 -23.56 15.57 -46.45
CA ARG A 910 -23.19 16.90 -45.95
C ARG A 910 -24.43 17.80 -45.83
N PRO A 911 -24.53 18.64 -44.80
CA PRO A 911 -25.51 19.71 -44.76
C PRO A 911 -25.04 20.91 -45.61
N CYS A 912 -25.92 21.90 -45.77
CA CYS A 912 -25.57 23.13 -46.45
C CYS A 912 -24.71 24.04 -45.55
N TYR A 913 -23.63 24.60 -46.10
CA TYR A 913 -22.77 25.58 -45.43
C TYR A 913 -22.80 26.94 -46.13
N LEU A 914 -23.00 26.93 -47.45
CA LEU A 914 -22.97 28.11 -48.32
C LEU A 914 -24.29 28.25 -49.11
N ALA A 915 -24.49 29.41 -49.74
CA ALA A 915 -25.58 29.67 -50.67
C ALA A 915 -25.06 30.20 -52.00
N TYR A 916 -25.77 29.95 -53.10
CA TYR A 916 -25.48 30.62 -54.36
C TYR A 916 -25.82 32.11 -54.26
N ALA A 917 -24.91 32.97 -54.70
CA ALA A 917 -25.13 34.42 -54.70
C ALA A 917 -25.98 34.87 -55.89
N ASN A 918 -25.98 34.11 -57.00
CA ASN A 918 -26.68 34.42 -58.24
C ASN A 918 -27.40 33.20 -58.85
N LYS A 919 -28.37 33.44 -59.73
CA LYS A 919 -29.15 32.38 -60.41
C LYS A 919 -28.30 31.51 -61.34
N ALA A 920 -27.25 32.08 -61.93
CA ALA A 920 -26.30 31.39 -62.80
C ALA A 920 -25.40 30.38 -62.04
N LYS A 921 -25.43 30.38 -60.69
CA LYS A 921 -24.63 29.49 -59.84
C LYS A 921 -23.12 29.59 -60.09
N THR A 922 -22.65 30.77 -60.49
CA THR A 922 -21.23 31.03 -60.72
C THR A 922 -20.55 31.63 -59.49
N HIS A 923 -21.32 32.14 -58.53
CA HIS A 923 -20.81 32.74 -57.29
C HIS A 923 -21.44 32.10 -56.05
N VAL A 924 -20.66 32.01 -54.97
CA VAL A 924 -21.08 31.48 -53.66
C VAL A 924 -20.91 32.54 -52.57
N LYS A 925 -21.73 32.47 -51.52
CA LYS A 925 -21.68 33.38 -50.36
C LYS A 925 -22.08 32.68 -49.08
N ALA A 926 -21.75 33.29 -47.94
CA ALA A 926 -22.23 32.86 -46.63
C ALA A 926 -23.76 32.96 -46.51
N ILE A 927 -24.37 32.05 -45.74
CA ILE A 927 -25.83 32.01 -45.56
C ILE A 927 -26.26 33.13 -44.61
N GLY A 928 -27.21 33.96 -45.02
CA GLY A 928 -27.77 35.02 -44.18
C GLY A 928 -28.56 34.45 -43.00
N CYS A 929 -28.44 35.05 -41.82
CA CYS A 929 -29.24 34.64 -40.66
C CYS A 929 -30.68 35.18 -40.78
N PRO A 930 -31.73 34.35 -40.77
CA PRO A 930 -33.10 34.81 -40.98
C PRO A 930 -33.77 35.36 -39.70
N HIS A 931 -33.14 35.22 -38.53
CA HIS A 931 -33.77 35.46 -37.24
C HIS A 931 -33.75 36.93 -36.82
N GLY A 932 -34.92 37.47 -36.45
CA GLY A 932 -35.11 38.74 -35.71
C GLY A 932 -34.02 39.80 -35.92
N ARG A 933 -33.30 40.15 -34.85
CA ARG A 933 -32.25 41.18 -34.83
C ARG A 933 -31.04 40.91 -35.74
N CYS A 934 -30.89 39.69 -36.26
CA CYS A 934 -29.83 39.30 -37.19
C CYS A 934 -30.24 39.44 -38.67
N LYS A 935 -31.55 39.49 -38.97
CA LYS A 935 -32.09 39.47 -40.33
C LYS A 935 -31.52 40.61 -41.17
N GLY A 936 -30.86 40.26 -42.28
CA GLY A 936 -30.25 41.21 -43.22
C GLY A 936 -28.98 41.91 -42.71
N ARG A 937 -28.52 41.63 -41.48
CA ARG A 937 -27.34 42.27 -40.86
C ARG A 937 -26.21 41.30 -40.55
N ARG A 938 -26.52 40.03 -40.32
CA ARG A 938 -25.57 39.00 -39.88
C ARG A 938 -25.71 37.72 -40.70
N PHE A 939 -24.67 36.90 -40.69
CA PHE A 939 -24.57 35.65 -41.43
C PHE A 939 -24.30 34.48 -40.49
N ALA A 940 -24.69 33.28 -40.89
CA ALA A 940 -24.28 32.04 -40.25
C ALA A 940 -22.86 31.69 -40.73
N SER A 941 -21.86 32.19 -40.00
CA SER A 941 -20.45 32.11 -40.39
C SER A 941 -19.64 31.09 -39.59
N HIS A 942 -20.23 30.47 -38.57
CA HIS A 942 -19.52 29.51 -37.74
C HIS A 942 -19.89 28.08 -38.15
N VAL A 943 -18.88 27.29 -38.52
CA VAL A 943 -19.02 25.90 -38.95
C VAL A 943 -19.20 25.02 -37.72
N VAL A 944 -20.30 24.27 -37.69
CA VAL A 944 -20.58 23.28 -36.64
C VAL A 944 -21.17 22.04 -37.30
N LEU A 945 -20.33 21.02 -37.47
CA LEU A 945 -20.72 19.74 -38.05
C LEU A 945 -20.91 18.68 -36.97
N LEU A 946 -21.91 18.90 -36.12
CA LEU A 946 -22.36 17.93 -35.13
C LEU A 946 -23.76 17.42 -35.50
N PRO A 947 -24.14 16.18 -35.09
CA PRO A 947 -25.39 15.54 -35.52
C PRO A 947 -26.62 16.43 -35.34
N GLU A 948 -26.77 17.02 -34.15
CA GLU A 948 -27.93 17.83 -33.77
C GLU A 948 -28.00 19.18 -34.50
N VAL A 949 -26.89 19.68 -35.03
CA VAL A 949 -26.88 20.85 -35.91
C VAL A 949 -27.18 20.44 -37.35
N ALA A 950 -26.54 19.38 -37.83
CA ALA A 950 -26.70 18.87 -39.19
C ALA A 950 -28.13 18.38 -39.47
N ALA A 951 -28.86 17.92 -38.46
CA ALA A 951 -30.29 17.58 -38.54
C ALA A 951 -31.17 18.76 -39.01
N SER A 952 -30.70 20.01 -38.90
CA SER A 952 -31.38 21.19 -39.46
C SER A 952 -31.25 21.33 -40.98
N GLY A 953 -30.43 20.47 -41.62
CA GLY A 953 -30.00 20.61 -43.00
C GLY A 953 -28.86 21.61 -43.20
N TYR A 954 -28.35 22.23 -42.14
CA TYR A 954 -27.26 23.21 -42.17
C TYR A 954 -26.12 22.83 -41.24
N GLY A 955 -24.88 23.01 -41.70
CA GLY A 955 -23.65 22.79 -40.91
C GLY A 955 -23.07 24.09 -40.35
N VAL A 956 -23.89 25.13 -40.26
CA VAL A 956 -23.49 26.47 -39.82
C VAL A 956 -24.50 27.06 -38.83
N VAL A 957 -23.98 27.81 -37.87
CA VAL A 957 -24.79 28.60 -36.92
C VAL A 957 -24.39 30.06 -36.93
N CYS A 958 -25.35 30.94 -36.61
CA CYS A 958 -25.06 32.36 -36.40
C CYS A 958 -24.38 32.55 -35.05
N ILE A 959 -23.17 33.13 -35.03
CA ILE A 959 -22.40 33.40 -33.80
C ILE A 959 -23.21 34.23 -32.79
N HIS A 960 -24.02 35.17 -33.28
CA HIS A 960 -24.75 36.10 -32.41
C HIS A 960 -26.01 35.50 -31.78
N CYS A 961 -26.86 34.83 -32.56
CA CYS A 961 -28.11 34.27 -32.03
C CYS A 961 -28.00 32.78 -31.66
N ARG A 962 -26.93 32.09 -32.06
CA ARG A 962 -26.66 30.66 -31.84
C ARG A 962 -27.75 29.75 -32.41
N ARG A 963 -28.30 30.11 -33.57
CA ARG A 963 -29.34 29.33 -34.28
C ARG A 963 -28.91 29.01 -35.70
N THR A 964 -29.36 27.87 -36.22
CA THR A 964 -29.19 27.42 -37.62
C THR A 964 -30.05 28.24 -38.57
N PRO A 965 -29.64 28.52 -39.81
CA PRO A 965 -30.38 29.40 -40.73
C PRO A 965 -31.71 28.83 -41.27
N ALA A 966 -32.21 27.71 -40.73
CA ALA A 966 -33.50 27.15 -41.06
C ALA A 966 -34.66 28.06 -40.61
N THR A 967 -35.69 28.19 -41.47
CA THR A 967 -36.87 29.04 -41.26
C THR A 967 -38.17 28.27 -41.02
N HIS A 968 -38.12 26.94 -41.09
CA HIS A 968 -39.26 26.04 -40.94
C HIS A 968 -39.05 25.06 -39.77
N GLU A 969 -40.12 24.39 -39.35
CA GLU A 969 -40.16 23.47 -38.21
C GLU A 969 -39.80 24.13 -36.86
N ALA A 970 -39.23 23.38 -35.91
CA ALA A 970 -38.88 23.89 -34.59
C ALA A 970 -37.50 24.59 -34.55
N TRP A 971 -36.69 24.48 -35.60
CA TRP A 971 -35.34 25.06 -35.68
C TRP A 971 -35.26 26.56 -35.40
N PRO A 972 -36.23 27.42 -35.79
CA PRO A 972 -36.21 28.83 -35.45
C PRO A 972 -36.23 29.09 -33.94
N ARG A 973 -36.68 28.14 -33.12
CA ARG A 973 -36.74 28.22 -31.65
C ARG A 973 -35.53 27.57 -30.96
N THR A 974 -34.78 26.71 -31.66
CA THR A 974 -33.62 26.00 -31.12
C THR A 974 -32.41 26.93 -31.04
N GLN A 975 -31.98 27.23 -29.81
CA GLN A 975 -30.77 27.99 -29.54
C GLN A 975 -29.70 27.09 -28.94
N PHE A 976 -28.56 26.97 -29.63
CA PHE A 976 -27.46 26.13 -29.20
C PHE A 976 -26.63 26.79 -28.07
N PRO A 977 -26.07 26.00 -27.14
CA PRO A 977 -25.12 26.48 -26.12
C PRO A 977 -23.89 27.17 -26.73
N THR A 978 -23.19 28.00 -25.95
CA THR A 978 -21.96 28.68 -26.41
C THR A 978 -20.82 27.72 -26.74
N THR A 979 -20.79 26.53 -26.13
CA THR A 979 -19.79 25.47 -26.40
C THR A 979 -19.82 24.97 -27.85
N TYR A 980 -20.95 25.15 -28.55
CA TYR A 980 -21.05 24.84 -29.98
C TYR A 980 -20.37 25.89 -30.87
N LEU A 981 -19.86 26.98 -30.29
CA LEU A 981 -19.03 27.95 -30.99
C LEU A 981 -17.53 27.60 -30.94
N GLU A 982 -17.19 26.45 -30.35
CA GLU A 982 -15.85 25.86 -30.42
C GLU A 982 -15.70 25.09 -31.74
N SER A 983 -14.50 25.13 -32.33
CA SER A 983 -14.24 24.51 -33.64
C SER A 983 -13.64 23.11 -33.48
N TRP A 984 -14.29 22.14 -34.11
CA TRP A 984 -13.91 20.72 -34.07
C TRP A 984 -13.76 20.17 -35.48
N THR A 985 -12.80 19.29 -35.67
CA THR A 985 -12.52 18.64 -36.96
C THR A 985 -12.29 17.13 -36.79
N ASN A 986 -12.20 16.40 -37.90
CA ASN A 986 -11.83 15.00 -37.95
C ASN A 986 -10.30 14.85 -38.09
N ARG A 987 -9.69 13.85 -37.44
CA ARG A 987 -8.27 13.45 -37.68
C ARG A 987 -7.98 12.94 -39.10
N GLY A 988 -9.00 12.66 -39.90
CA GLY A 988 -8.89 12.27 -41.30
C GLY A 988 -9.42 10.86 -41.59
N PRO A 989 -9.27 10.35 -42.83
CA PRO A 989 -9.89 9.11 -43.27
C PRO A 989 -9.24 7.82 -42.72
N GLY A 990 -8.06 7.92 -42.08
CA GLY A 990 -7.27 6.78 -41.61
C GLY A 990 -7.25 6.67 -40.08
N GLY A 991 -8.35 6.23 -39.47
CA GLY A 991 -8.44 6.08 -38.02
C GLY A 991 -9.61 5.21 -37.59
N SER A 992 -9.50 4.60 -36.40
CA SER A 992 -10.60 3.85 -35.79
C SER A 992 -10.88 4.38 -34.40
N LEU A 993 -12.16 4.59 -34.08
CA LEU A 993 -12.62 4.95 -32.74
C LEU A 993 -12.13 3.98 -31.63
N ARG A 994 -11.80 2.74 -32.02
CA ARG A 994 -11.24 1.71 -31.14
C ARG A 994 -9.82 2.06 -30.67
N THR A 995 -9.06 2.78 -31.49
CA THR A 995 -7.67 3.15 -31.24
C THR A 995 -7.61 4.49 -30.52
N GLU A 996 -8.34 5.49 -31.00
CA GLU A 996 -8.31 6.86 -30.48
C GLU A 996 -9.57 7.65 -30.85
N ALA A 997 -9.79 8.80 -30.20
CA ALA A 997 -10.85 9.73 -30.56
C ALA A 997 -10.63 10.26 -31.99
N GLN A 998 -11.69 10.34 -32.78
CA GLN A 998 -11.62 10.76 -34.19
C GLN A 998 -11.95 12.24 -34.35
N THR A 999 -12.75 12.78 -33.44
CA THR A 999 -13.10 14.20 -33.35
C THR A 999 -12.08 14.91 -32.47
N VAL A 1000 -11.47 15.96 -32.97
CA VAL A 1000 -10.42 16.73 -32.28
C VAL A 1000 -10.69 18.23 -32.33
N PRO A 1001 -10.23 19.01 -31.33
CA PRO A 1001 -10.25 20.45 -31.42
C PRO A 1001 -9.43 20.92 -32.62
N THR A 1002 -9.90 21.96 -33.29
CA THR A 1002 -9.12 22.62 -34.33
C THR A 1002 -8.04 23.43 -33.61
N SER A 1003 -6.78 22.97 -33.62
CA SER A 1003 -5.68 23.77 -33.07
C SER A 1003 -5.73 25.15 -33.73
N ARG A 1004 -5.80 26.23 -32.93
CA ARG A 1004 -5.56 27.58 -33.49
C ARG A 1004 -4.18 27.51 -34.15
N PRO A 1005 -4.04 27.91 -35.42
CA PRO A 1005 -2.70 28.13 -35.95
C PRO A 1005 -1.97 29.10 -35.01
N ALA A 1006 -0.75 28.72 -34.64
CA ALA A 1006 0.15 29.53 -33.83
C ALA A 1006 0.35 30.92 -34.43
#